data_AF-A0A7X6CPF7-F1
#
_entry.id   AF-A0A7X6CPF7-F1
#
_cell.length_a   1.000
_cell.length_b   1.000
_cell.length_c   1.000
_cell.angle_alpha   90.00
_cell.angle_beta   90.00
_cell.angle_gamma   90.00
#
_symmetry.space_group_name_H-M   'P 1'
#
loop_
_entity.id
_entity.type
_entity.pdbx_description
1 polymer ?
#
loop_
_entity_poly.entity_id
_entity_poly.type
_entity_poly.pdbx_seq_one_letter_code
_entity_poly.pdbx_strand_id
1 'polypeptide(L)'
;MTQLEGFALLPADTFAGGPPSGSRATDLGGPFPAQPVQGFSGVQFAGGGSFWFLSDNGFGSKTNSPDYLLRLYRLTPNFRGDGGNGTVNVKDFISFSDPDKKVPFSIVNESTPERLLTGADFDVESFVVAKDGTIWVGDEFGPYLLHFDATGKLLEPPISTPDFKDIKTLNGQLPIVIGHRGASGYRPEHTLAAYELAIDMGANFVEPDLVSTKDGVLVARHENDISGTTDVANRPEFASRRTTKSIDGAQITGWFTEDFTLAELKTLRAKESLAFRDQSFNGLFEIPTLQEIIDLVKRKSTETGRTIGLYPETKHPTYFDSIGLSLEEPLVRFLKANGYDSKDSPVFIQSFEVGNLKDLNRLIDVPLVQLLDAVDVGPDGRLIENQPFDFTLRGDRRTYGDLRTPQGLAEIATYADGIGPWKRMIVSVDANNNTLPPTSLVRDAHAAGLLIHPYTFRNESRYLAANYRNNPQAEYEQFFNLGVDGLFSDFPNTAVAARQQTLFPNPVRSPDNPNVLSNQATSNLARSRGYEGLAINPQKTTLYALLEGPVAGDRPEALRINQFDLTTKQFTGIAARYRLETAGNAIGDLTAINENEFLVIERDGRQGNEAQLKKVFKINLAQKDANGYAAKEEVADLLNIRDPQDLNGDRSNTFRFPFVTIENVLAIDRDTILVANDNNFRGGTGRPPAPDQNEFLLLKLDRSLNLDPRIAGGVAASPSTPAAININPQQYRATTIPIANLARLANSPANQEIAFGGFSGLLYEGRSQNGNLRFLTHTDRGPNAEPTDINGVRSRPFALPDFQPSWIRFELNPTTNAISNLQRIGLRNKDNSPLSGLPNLQGQAGLANSDEVGVDVFGRTLKNDPFGVDLEGITRADDGTYWMADEYRPSILQFDATGKLIERYVPKRSNVNGVNTGVEALPRVYGQRRANRGFEAIAYQNGKVYAFIQSALDNPDTANDSNSRSSLNLRILEFDPVAKRTTGEFIYRLDSLNADKIGDATSLGNGKFLVVERDDNSGSGAFKKVFQIDLTGATNLSQADTAGLRGKTIENASLSE
;
A
#
# COMPACT_ATOMS: atom_id res chain seq x y z
N MET A 1 -13.78 34.86 2.04
CA MET A 1 -14.98 34.58 1.23
C MET A 1 -14.58 33.84 -0.04
N THR A 2 -15.20 32.68 -0.24
CA THR A 2 -15.06 31.80 -1.40
C THR A 2 -15.50 32.49 -2.69
N GLN A 3 -14.83 32.18 -3.80
CA GLN A 3 -15.09 32.73 -5.13
C GLN A 3 -15.31 31.62 -6.15
N LEU A 4 -16.28 31.80 -7.04
CA LEU A 4 -16.49 30.96 -8.22
C LEU A 4 -15.41 31.28 -9.27
N GLU A 5 -14.56 30.30 -9.58
CA GLU A 5 -13.53 30.40 -10.63
C GLU A 5 -13.90 29.59 -11.86
N GLY A 6 -14.78 28.58 -11.71
CA GLY A 6 -15.18 27.70 -12.81
C GLY A 6 -16.65 27.35 -12.73
N PHE A 7 -17.36 27.42 -13.87
CA PHE A 7 -18.76 27.00 -13.95
C PHE A 7 -19.04 26.17 -15.22
N ALA A 8 -19.69 25.02 -15.08
CA ALA A 8 -20.14 24.19 -16.19
C ALA A 8 -21.48 23.52 -15.88
N LEU A 9 -22.24 23.18 -16.93
CA LEU A 9 -23.57 22.59 -16.84
C LEU A 9 -23.68 21.31 -17.67
N LEU A 10 -24.32 20.30 -17.09
CA LEU A 10 -24.83 19.12 -17.79
C LEU A 10 -26.37 19.20 -17.81
N PRO A 11 -27.00 19.17 -18.99
CA PRO A 11 -28.47 19.17 -19.07
C PRO A 11 -29.08 18.00 -18.31
N ALA A 12 -30.22 18.26 -17.65
CA ALA A 12 -30.99 17.25 -16.92
C ALA A 12 -31.36 16.03 -17.79
N ASP A 13 -31.47 16.23 -19.11
CA ASP A 13 -31.92 15.22 -20.08
C ASP A 13 -30.76 14.60 -20.86
N THR A 14 -29.63 14.35 -20.19
CA THR A 14 -28.48 13.67 -20.80
C THR A 14 -28.56 12.17 -20.58
N PHE A 15 -28.44 11.38 -21.66
CA PHE A 15 -28.53 9.92 -21.62
C PHE A 15 -27.26 9.27 -22.16
N ALA A 16 -26.98 8.06 -21.68
CA ALA A 16 -25.90 7.20 -22.16
C ALA A 16 -26.44 5.86 -22.67
N GLY A 17 -25.63 5.16 -23.47
CA GLY A 17 -26.01 3.86 -24.04
C GLY A 17 -26.38 2.82 -22.97
N GLY A 18 -27.40 2.03 -23.25
CA GLY A 18 -27.91 1.00 -22.34
C GLY A 18 -29.33 0.59 -22.71
N PRO A 19 -29.92 -0.39 -21.99
CA PRO A 19 -31.33 -0.73 -22.17
C PRO A 19 -32.24 0.44 -21.80
N PRO A 20 -33.49 0.47 -22.30
CA PRO A 20 -34.52 1.38 -21.82
C PRO A 20 -34.68 1.31 -20.29
N SER A 21 -35.06 2.43 -19.67
CA SER A 21 -35.18 2.57 -18.21
C SER A 21 -36.46 3.33 -17.82
N GLY A 22 -36.74 3.41 -16.52
CA GLY A 22 -37.83 4.22 -15.99
C GLY A 22 -39.22 3.68 -16.30
N SER A 23 -39.35 2.38 -16.55
CA SER A 23 -40.66 1.74 -16.78
C SER A 23 -41.61 1.90 -15.60
N ARG A 24 -41.07 2.12 -14.40
CA ARG A 24 -41.82 2.38 -13.16
C ARG A 24 -41.72 3.83 -12.66
N ALA A 25 -41.06 4.71 -13.41
CA ALA A 25 -40.86 6.12 -13.08
C ALA A 25 -41.73 7.03 -13.98
N THR A 26 -43.01 6.69 -14.12
CA THR A 26 -43.94 7.39 -15.03
C THR A 26 -44.26 8.81 -14.60
N ASP A 27 -44.19 9.07 -13.30
CA ASP A 27 -44.29 10.39 -12.67
C ASP A 27 -43.11 11.30 -13.03
N LEU A 28 -41.94 10.73 -13.34
CA LEU A 28 -40.75 11.45 -13.82
C LEU A 28 -40.68 11.55 -15.36
N GLY A 29 -41.71 11.07 -16.06
CA GLY A 29 -41.80 11.11 -17.52
C GLY A 29 -41.24 9.87 -18.23
N GLY A 30 -40.99 8.77 -17.51
CA GLY A 30 -40.62 7.49 -18.09
C GLY A 30 -41.75 6.80 -18.86
N PRO A 31 -41.46 5.75 -19.66
CA PRO A 31 -40.14 5.13 -19.85
C PRO A 31 -39.21 5.95 -20.75
N PHE A 32 -37.92 5.83 -20.49
CA PHE A 32 -36.86 6.46 -21.27
C PHE A 32 -36.22 5.47 -22.25
N PRO A 33 -35.79 5.93 -23.44
CA PRO A 33 -35.21 5.04 -24.45
C PRO A 33 -33.80 4.53 -24.11
N ALA A 34 -33.15 5.08 -23.07
CA ALA A 34 -31.77 4.79 -22.68
C ALA A 34 -31.59 5.04 -21.16
N GLN A 35 -30.35 4.94 -20.67
CA GLN A 35 -30.01 5.17 -19.26
C GLN A 35 -29.70 6.66 -19.01
N PRO A 36 -30.33 7.32 -18.02
CA PRO A 36 -29.94 8.65 -17.59
C PRO A 36 -28.48 8.68 -17.09
N VAL A 37 -27.82 9.81 -17.26
CA VAL A 37 -26.43 10.02 -16.80
C VAL A 37 -26.38 10.62 -15.41
N GLN A 38 -27.43 11.30 -14.97
CA GLN A 38 -27.47 12.12 -13.76
C GLN A 38 -27.70 11.29 -12.49
N GLY A 39 -27.97 11.95 -11.36
CA GLY A 39 -28.04 11.29 -10.05
C GLY A 39 -26.67 11.23 -9.36
N PHE A 40 -25.94 12.34 -9.18
CA PHE A 40 -24.51 12.24 -8.84
C PHE A 40 -24.21 12.20 -7.34
N SER A 41 -23.91 11.02 -6.80
CA SER A 41 -23.53 10.83 -5.40
C SER A 41 -22.05 10.50 -5.23
N GLY A 42 -21.18 11.41 -5.67
CA GLY A 42 -19.75 11.31 -5.40
C GLY A 42 -18.87 11.43 -6.64
N VAL A 43 -17.65 11.89 -6.41
CA VAL A 43 -16.72 12.30 -7.46
C VAL A 43 -15.27 11.88 -7.16
N GLN A 44 -14.56 11.41 -8.19
CA GLN A 44 -13.12 11.12 -8.10
C GLN A 44 -12.39 11.54 -9.39
N PHE A 45 -11.08 11.72 -9.30
CA PHE A 45 -10.26 12.00 -10.48
C PHE A 45 -10.29 10.84 -11.48
N ALA A 46 -10.49 11.15 -12.77
CA ALA A 46 -10.39 10.21 -13.89
C ALA A 46 -9.16 10.47 -14.79
N GLY A 47 -8.34 11.47 -14.45
CA GLY A 47 -7.16 11.90 -15.21
C GLY A 47 -7.49 12.77 -16.43
N GLY A 48 -6.50 13.51 -16.93
CA GLY A 48 -6.63 14.33 -18.15
C GLY A 48 -7.73 15.40 -18.08
N GLY A 49 -7.94 16.01 -16.91
CA GLY A 49 -9.01 16.99 -16.68
C GLY A 49 -10.43 16.40 -16.63
N SER A 50 -10.55 15.07 -16.54
CA SER A 50 -11.84 14.38 -16.40
C SER A 50 -12.05 13.85 -14.97
N PHE A 51 -13.31 13.63 -14.63
CA PHE A 51 -13.75 13.13 -13.33
C PHE A 51 -14.71 11.96 -13.52
N TRP A 52 -14.64 11.00 -12.61
CA TRP A 52 -15.63 9.96 -12.45
C TRP A 52 -16.73 10.47 -11.52
N PHE A 53 -17.98 10.31 -11.92
CA PHE A 53 -19.15 10.59 -11.09
C PHE A 53 -19.96 9.33 -10.91
N LEU A 54 -20.35 9.02 -9.68
CA LEU A 54 -21.20 7.87 -9.35
C LEU A 54 -22.66 8.24 -9.54
N SER A 55 -23.42 7.39 -10.22
CA SER A 55 -24.88 7.48 -10.21
C SER A 55 -25.45 6.90 -8.92
N ASP A 56 -26.39 7.58 -8.29
CA ASP A 56 -27.24 7.16 -7.18
C ASP A 56 -28.18 6.00 -7.57
N ASN A 57 -29.19 5.71 -6.74
CA ASN A 57 -30.22 4.72 -7.11
C ASN A 57 -31.11 5.13 -8.30
N GLY A 58 -30.96 6.32 -8.87
CA GLY A 58 -31.56 6.74 -10.13
C GLY A 58 -32.84 7.55 -9.98
N PHE A 59 -33.99 6.89 -9.83
CA PHE A 59 -35.31 7.55 -9.86
C PHE A 59 -35.84 7.93 -8.47
N GLY A 60 -34.97 7.98 -7.46
CA GLY A 60 -35.28 8.43 -6.10
C GLY A 60 -35.91 7.38 -5.18
N SER A 61 -36.10 6.13 -5.62
CA SER A 61 -36.47 5.04 -4.71
C SER A 61 -36.11 3.64 -5.22
N LYS A 62 -35.94 2.70 -4.29
CA LYS A 62 -35.82 1.26 -4.60
C LYS A 62 -36.93 0.73 -5.53
N THR A 63 -38.16 1.24 -5.41
CA THR A 63 -39.34 0.65 -6.07
C THR A 63 -39.50 1.03 -7.54
N ASN A 64 -39.02 2.22 -7.92
CA ASN A 64 -39.10 2.75 -9.28
C ASN A 64 -37.78 2.64 -10.06
N SER A 65 -36.70 2.16 -9.42
CA SER A 65 -35.37 1.96 -10.02
C SER A 65 -34.92 0.53 -10.41
N PRO A 66 -35.79 -0.46 -10.71
CA PRO A 66 -35.33 -1.80 -11.07
C PRO A 66 -34.70 -1.88 -12.48
N ASP A 67 -34.83 -0.84 -13.30
CA ASP A 67 -34.25 -0.77 -14.66
C ASP A 67 -33.24 0.39 -14.81
N TYR A 68 -32.82 0.98 -13.67
CA TYR A 68 -31.73 1.94 -13.60
C TYR A 68 -30.42 1.22 -13.30
N LEU A 69 -29.45 1.28 -14.21
CA LEU A 69 -28.16 0.62 -14.04
C LEU A 69 -27.20 1.49 -13.22
N LEU A 70 -26.65 0.93 -12.13
CA LEU A 70 -25.66 1.62 -11.30
C LEU A 70 -24.33 1.75 -12.04
N ARG A 71 -23.82 2.98 -12.18
CA ARG A 71 -22.69 3.29 -13.05
C ARG A 71 -21.76 4.36 -12.48
N LEU A 72 -20.51 4.29 -12.89
CA LEU A 72 -19.59 5.44 -12.87
C LEU A 72 -19.56 6.06 -14.26
N TYR A 73 -19.79 7.37 -14.37
CA TYR A 73 -19.72 8.14 -15.60
C TYR A 73 -18.44 8.98 -15.63
N ARG A 74 -17.67 8.89 -16.72
CA ARG A 74 -16.52 9.77 -16.93
C ARG A 74 -16.95 11.04 -17.63
N LEU A 75 -16.84 12.16 -16.95
CA LEU A 75 -17.23 13.47 -17.43
C LEU A 75 -16.02 14.39 -17.58
N THR A 76 -16.03 15.23 -18.60
CA THR A 76 -15.06 16.32 -18.78
C THR A 76 -15.80 17.65 -18.81
N PRO A 77 -15.87 18.37 -17.67
CA PRO A 77 -16.40 19.73 -17.63
C PRO A 77 -15.48 20.69 -18.39
N ASN A 78 -16.07 21.59 -19.19
CA ASN A 78 -15.35 22.66 -19.88
C ASN A 78 -15.69 24.01 -19.22
N PHE A 79 -15.05 24.33 -18.10
CA PHE A 79 -15.44 25.43 -17.22
C PHE A 79 -15.34 26.81 -17.88
N ARG A 80 -16.40 27.63 -17.71
CA ARG A 80 -16.31 29.08 -17.88
C ARG A 80 -15.46 29.63 -16.74
N GLY A 81 -14.48 30.48 -17.05
CA GLY A 81 -13.44 30.95 -16.12
C GLY A 81 -12.03 30.52 -16.56
N ASP A 82 -11.92 29.30 -17.09
CA ASP A 82 -10.69 28.76 -17.71
C ASP A 82 -10.69 28.85 -19.24
N GLY A 83 -11.51 29.76 -19.80
CA GLY A 83 -11.68 29.92 -21.25
C GLY A 83 -12.58 28.87 -21.92
N GLY A 84 -13.22 27.99 -21.14
CA GLY A 84 -14.19 27.00 -21.62
C GLY A 84 -15.57 27.58 -21.93
N ASN A 85 -16.43 26.77 -22.56
CA ASN A 85 -17.77 27.17 -23.00
C ASN A 85 -18.89 26.91 -21.96
N GLY A 86 -18.57 26.25 -20.84
CA GLY A 86 -19.50 25.88 -19.77
C GLY A 86 -20.31 24.62 -20.02
N THR A 87 -19.95 23.79 -21.00
CA THR A 87 -20.61 22.49 -21.25
C THR A 87 -19.84 21.33 -20.62
N VAL A 88 -20.53 20.25 -20.28
CA VAL A 88 -19.92 19.01 -19.79
C VAL A 88 -20.01 17.92 -20.85
N ASN A 89 -18.88 17.26 -21.15
CA ASN A 89 -18.84 16.15 -22.09
C ASN A 89 -18.89 14.81 -21.36
N VAL A 90 -19.88 13.97 -21.67
CA VAL A 90 -19.93 12.57 -21.24
C VAL A 90 -19.01 11.73 -22.13
N LYS A 91 -18.05 11.00 -21.56
CA LYS A 91 -17.06 10.21 -22.32
C LYS A 91 -17.47 8.74 -22.43
N ASP A 92 -17.47 8.04 -21.31
CA ASP A 92 -17.79 6.62 -21.17
C ASP A 92 -18.27 6.32 -19.75
N PHE A 93 -18.59 5.05 -19.48
CA PHE A 93 -19.08 4.60 -18.19
C PHE A 93 -18.60 3.19 -17.83
N ILE A 94 -18.63 2.89 -16.54
CA ILE A 94 -18.46 1.55 -15.96
C ILE A 94 -19.80 1.15 -15.35
N SER A 95 -20.31 -0.05 -15.66
CA SER A 95 -21.55 -0.57 -15.05
C SER A 95 -21.20 -1.59 -13.97
N PHE A 96 -21.85 -1.49 -12.81
CA PHE A 96 -21.63 -2.45 -11.73
C PHE A 96 -22.35 -3.77 -11.96
N SER A 97 -21.70 -4.88 -11.60
CA SER A 97 -22.16 -6.23 -11.92
C SER A 97 -21.71 -7.27 -10.88
N ASP A 98 -22.47 -8.35 -10.73
CA ASP A 98 -22.14 -9.48 -9.85
C ASP A 98 -22.18 -10.84 -10.58
N PRO A 99 -21.41 -11.06 -11.66
CA PRO A 99 -21.46 -12.31 -12.44
C PRO A 99 -21.04 -13.55 -11.62
N ASP A 100 -20.25 -13.37 -10.56
CA ASP A 100 -19.74 -14.45 -9.71
C ASP A 100 -20.65 -14.77 -8.51
N LYS A 101 -21.85 -14.17 -8.44
CA LYS A 101 -22.87 -14.41 -7.41
C LYS A 101 -22.35 -14.19 -5.99
N LYS A 102 -21.63 -13.09 -5.78
CA LYS A 102 -21.13 -12.67 -4.46
C LYS A 102 -22.22 -12.05 -3.60
N VAL A 103 -23.25 -11.44 -4.19
CA VAL A 103 -24.38 -10.88 -3.42
C VAL A 103 -25.19 -12.03 -2.81
N PRO A 104 -25.37 -12.10 -1.47
CA PRO A 104 -25.97 -13.24 -0.80
C PRO A 104 -27.52 -13.21 -0.79
N PHE A 105 -28.13 -12.29 -1.52
CA PHE A 105 -29.58 -12.11 -1.63
C PHE A 105 -29.97 -11.92 -3.10
N SER A 106 -31.26 -12.09 -3.41
CA SER A 106 -31.76 -11.96 -4.78
C SER A 106 -31.66 -10.51 -5.28
N ILE A 107 -31.08 -10.34 -6.47
CA ILE A 107 -31.02 -9.07 -7.19
C ILE A 107 -32.01 -9.05 -8.37
N VAL A 108 -32.26 -7.88 -8.97
CA VAL A 108 -33.19 -7.73 -10.10
C VAL A 108 -32.78 -8.60 -11.29
N ASN A 109 -31.50 -8.53 -11.67
CA ASN A 109 -30.97 -9.24 -12.85
C ASN A 109 -30.40 -10.64 -12.52
N GLU A 110 -30.93 -11.30 -11.48
CA GLU A 110 -30.46 -12.59 -10.92
C GLU A 110 -30.29 -13.68 -11.99
N SER A 111 -31.21 -13.72 -12.97
CA SER A 111 -31.26 -14.74 -14.03
C SER A 111 -30.42 -14.43 -15.26
N THR A 112 -29.76 -13.27 -15.31
CA THR A 112 -28.88 -12.89 -16.44
C THR A 112 -27.44 -13.36 -16.20
N PRO A 113 -26.64 -13.63 -17.25
CA PRO A 113 -25.22 -13.98 -17.08
C PRO A 113 -24.40 -12.84 -16.44
N GLU A 114 -24.67 -11.60 -16.83
CA GLU A 114 -23.90 -10.43 -16.41
C GLU A 114 -24.26 -9.98 -15.00
N ARG A 115 -25.51 -10.21 -14.56
CA ARG A 115 -26.01 -9.81 -13.23
C ARG A 115 -25.73 -8.33 -12.94
N LEU A 116 -26.07 -7.46 -13.89
CA LEU A 116 -25.93 -6.01 -13.75
C LEU A 116 -26.72 -5.52 -12.53
N LEU A 117 -26.08 -4.71 -11.69
CA LEU A 117 -26.68 -4.17 -10.48
C LEU A 117 -27.51 -2.92 -10.81
N THR A 118 -28.63 -2.78 -10.13
CA THR A 118 -29.62 -1.73 -10.35
C THR A 118 -29.87 -0.91 -9.09
N GLY A 119 -30.48 0.27 -9.24
CA GLY A 119 -30.91 1.10 -8.11
C GLY A 119 -31.97 0.46 -7.21
N ALA A 120 -32.56 -0.66 -7.61
CA ALA A 120 -33.39 -1.47 -6.72
C ALA A 120 -32.57 -2.46 -5.85
N ASP A 121 -31.34 -2.78 -6.26
CA ASP A 121 -30.46 -3.72 -5.56
C ASP A 121 -29.70 -3.01 -4.44
N PHE A 122 -29.07 -1.87 -4.78
CA PHE A 122 -28.24 -1.05 -3.91
C PHE A 122 -28.56 0.44 -4.10
N ASP A 123 -28.26 1.22 -3.07
CA ASP A 123 -28.38 2.67 -3.02
C ASP A 123 -27.00 3.25 -2.76
N VAL A 124 -26.27 3.49 -3.84
CA VAL A 124 -24.84 3.79 -3.78
C VAL A 124 -24.61 5.29 -3.74
N GLU A 125 -23.91 5.78 -2.72
CA GLU A 125 -23.87 7.23 -2.43
C GLU A 125 -22.47 7.83 -2.40
N SER A 126 -21.42 7.01 -2.50
CA SER A 126 -20.04 7.50 -2.55
C SER A 126 -19.08 6.43 -3.02
N PHE A 127 -17.93 6.83 -3.57
CA PHE A 127 -16.89 5.90 -3.98
C PHE A 127 -15.47 6.48 -3.92
N VAL A 128 -14.51 5.56 -3.86
CA VAL A 128 -13.08 5.87 -3.95
C VAL A 128 -12.34 4.83 -4.79
N VAL A 129 -11.17 5.22 -5.31
CA VAL A 129 -10.30 4.32 -6.08
C VAL A 129 -9.08 3.93 -5.24
N ALA A 130 -8.93 2.64 -4.97
CA ALA A 130 -7.83 2.07 -4.20
C ALA A 130 -6.49 2.15 -4.95
N LYS A 131 -5.40 1.72 -4.29
CA LYS A 131 -4.04 1.82 -4.84
C LYS A 131 -3.81 0.91 -6.05
N ASP A 132 -4.46 -0.24 -6.06
CA ASP A 132 -4.42 -1.25 -7.13
C ASP A 132 -5.41 -0.94 -8.27
N GLY A 133 -6.19 0.14 -8.16
CA GLY A 133 -7.18 0.57 -9.14
C GLY A 133 -8.56 -0.06 -8.97
N THR A 134 -8.80 -0.86 -7.92
CA THR A 134 -10.15 -1.31 -7.58
C THR A 134 -10.98 -0.16 -7.01
N ILE A 135 -12.30 -0.36 -7.00
CA ILE A 135 -13.30 0.65 -6.67
C ILE A 135 -14.02 0.20 -5.40
N TRP A 136 -14.04 1.07 -4.41
CA TRP A 136 -14.81 0.87 -3.17
C TRP A 136 -15.99 1.83 -3.16
N VAL A 137 -17.17 1.32 -2.84
CA VAL A 137 -18.44 2.05 -2.90
C VAL A 137 -19.20 1.89 -1.58
N GLY A 138 -19.73 2.98 -1.05
CA GLY A 138 -20.64 2.98 0.10
C GLY A 138 -22.09 2.77 -0.34
N ASP A 139 -22.82 1.91 0.38
CA ASP A 139 -24.25 1.66 0.17
C ASP A 139 -25.09 2.18 1.33
N GLU A 140 -26.34 2.54 1.04
CA GLU A 140 -27.29 3.05 2.01
C GLU A 140 -28.34 2.01 2.46
N PHE A 141 -28.84 1.14 1.58
CA PHE A 141 -29.90 0.18 1.92
C PHE A 141 -29.49 -0.81 3.00
N GLY A 142 -28.33 -1.42 2.87
CA GLY A 142 -27.67 -2.04 4.02
C GLY A 142 -26.33 -1.36 4.11
N PRO A 143 -26.02 -0.53 5.11
CA PRO A 143 -24.72 0.15 5.16
C PRO A 143 -23.57 -0.82 4.92
N TYR A 144 -23.11 -0.89 3.67
CA TYR A 144 -22.20 -1.88 3.12
C TYR A 144 -21.03 -1.15 2.52
N LEU A 145 -19.86 -1.76 2.61
CA LEU A 145 -18.79 -1.47 1.67
C LEU A 145 -18.83 -2.53 0.56
N LEU A 146 -19.00 -2.05 -0.67
CA LEU A 146 -18.95 -2.85 -1.89
C LEU A 146 -17.58 -2.68 -2.54
N HIS A 147 -16.99 -3.77 -3.04
CA HIS A 147 -15.65 -3.76 -3.62
C HIS A 147 -15.66 -4.36 -5.03
N PHE A 148 -15.41 -3.51 -6.02
CA PHE A 148 -15.43 -3.84 -7.43
C PHE A 148 -14.03 -3.76 -8.04
N ASP A 149 -13.75 -4.55 -9.07
CA ASP A 149 -12.58 -4.29 -9.90
C ASP A 149 -12.75 -3.02 -10.75
N ALA A 150 -11.70 -2.63 -11.46
CA ALA A 150 -11.68 -1.46 -12.34
C ALA A 150 -12.69 -1.54 -13.51
N THR A 151 -13.31 -2.70 -13.76
CA THR A 151 -14.33 -2.91 -14.79
C THR A 151 -15.76 -2.89 -14.24
N GLY A 152 -15.91 -2.75 -12.91
CA GLY A 152 -17.21 -2.74 -12.23
C GLY A 152 -17.72 -4.13 -11.83
N LYS A 153 -16.88 -5.17 -11.85
CA LYS A 153 -17.27 -6.51 -11.37
C LYS A 153 -17.04 -6.61 -9.87
N LEU A 154 -18.06 -7.07 -9.14
CA LEU A 154 -18.01 -7.28 -7.68
C LEU A 154 -17.02 -8.41 -7.34
N LEU A 155 -16.08 -8.12 -6.43
CA LEU A 155 -14.98 -9.03 -6.09
C LEU A 155 -15.30 -9.92 -4.89
N GLU A 156 -16.08 -9.42 -3.94
CA GLU A 156 -16.41 -10.09 -2.69
C GLU A 156 -17.83 -9.75 -2.22
N PRO A 157 -18.41 -10.54 -1.29
CA PRO A 157 -19.72 -10.24 -0.74
C PRO A 157 -19.76 -8.85 -0.08
N PRO A 158 -20.91 -8.14 -0.11
CA PRO A 158 -21.07 -6.86 0.57
C PRO A 158 -20.64 -6.92 2.05
N ILE A 159 -19.73 -6.04 2.44
CA ILE A 159 -19.18 -6.04 3.81
C ILE A 159 -20.10 -5.23 4.71
N SER A 160 -20.77 -5.90 5.64
CA SER A 160 -21.70 -5.29 6.58
C SER A 160 -21.00 -4.38 7.59
N THR A 161 -21.51 -3.17 7.77
CA THR A 161 -21.03 -2.25 8.80
C THR A 161 -21.39 -2.78 10.19
N PRO A 162 -20.42 -2.96 11.10
CA PRO A 162 -20.71 -3.37 12.47
C PRO A 162 -21.34 -2.22 13.27
N ASP A 163 -22.30 -2.53 14.13
CA ASP A 163 -22.77 -1.60 15.16
C ASP A 163 -21.76 -1.60 16.31
N PHE A 164 -20.69 -0.80 16.15
CA PHE A 164 -19.68 -0.62 17.17
C PHE A 164 -20.29 -0.16 18.49
N LYS A 165 -20.16 -0.99 19.53
CA LYS A 165 -20.30 -0.52 20.91
C LYS A 165 -19.07 0.28 21.30
N ASP A 166 -19.23 1.24 22.22
CA ASP A 166 -18.08 1.94 22.81
C ASP A 166 -17.10 0.91 23.40
N ILE A 167 -15.90 0.85 22.84
CA ILE A 167 -14.84 -0.07 23.24
C ILE A 167 -14.16 0.50 24.48
N LYS A 168 -14.21 -0.24 25.60
CA LYS A 168 -13.71 0.22 26.92
C LYS A 168 -12.22 -0.06 27.16
N THR A 169 -11.47 -0.38 26.11
CA THR A 169 -10.01 -0.55 26.19
C THR A 169 -9.33 0.81 26.42
N LEU A 170 -8.09 0.80 26.90
CA LEU A 170 -7.33 2.01 27.25
C LEU A 170 -7.27 3.01 26.09
N ASN A 171 -7.10 2.51 24.88
CA ASN A 171 -6.89 3.30 23.67
C ASN A 171 -8.10 3.27 22.70
N GLY A 172 -9.22 2.66 23.10
CA GLY A 172 -10.40 2.46 22.26
C GLY A 172 -10.19 1.51 21.07
N GLN A 173 -9.05 0.82 20.99
CA GLN A 173 -8.77 -0.18 19.96
C GLN A 173 -9.37 -1.54 20.33
N LEU A 174 -9.59 -2.39 19.33
CA LEU A 174 -10.06 -3.74 19.57
C LEU A 174 -9.07 -4.53 20.41
N PRO A 175 -9.56 -5.29 21.42
CA PRO A 175 -8.69 -6.05 22.27
C PRO A 175 -7.99 -7.17 21.50
N ILE A 176 -6.68 -7.34 21.72
CA ILE A 176 -5.87 -8.31 20.98
C ILE A 176 -6.09 -9.74 21.48
N VAL A 177 -6.04 -10.72 20.58
CA VAL A 177 -6.03 -12.15 20.96
C VAL A 177 -4.60 -12.66 20.85
N ILE A 178 -4.08 -13.19 21.96
CA ILE A 178 -2.71 -13.71 22.05
C ILE A 178 -2.80 -15.24 22.13
N GLY A 179 -2.19 -15.93 21.16
CA GLY A 179 -2.07 -17.38 21.16
C GLY A 179 -1.05 -17.82 22.20
N HIS A 180 -1.54 -18.20 23.37
CA HIS A 180 -0.73 -18.58 24.53
C HIS A 180 -0.02 -19.91 24.23
N ARG A 181 1.29 -19.82 24.03
CA ARG A 181 2.14 -20.90 23.52
C ARG A 181 1.71 -21.44 22.15
N GLY A 182 1.02 -20.59 21.37
CA GLY A 182 0.31 -20.94 20.14
C GLY A 182 -1.13 -21.40 20.39
N ALA A 183 -1.65 -22.28 19.53
CA ALA A 183 -2.96 -22.90 19.69
C ALA A 183 -2.82 -24.16 20.58
N SER A 184 -2.31 -23.96 21.80
CA SER A 184 -1.87 -25.03 22.71
C SER A 184 -3.01 -25.94 23.20
N GLY A 185 -4.27 -25.50 23.08
CA GLY A 185 -5.44 -26.36 23.28
C GLY A 185 -5.64 -27.43 22.20
N TYR A 186 -4.94 -27.30 21.07
CA TYR A 186 -5.09 -28.16 19.89
C TYR A 186 -3.80 -28.86 19.46
N ARG A 187 -2.63 -28.33 19.83
CA ARG A 187 -1.30 -28.85 19.43
C ARG A 187 -0.33 -28.72 20.61
N PRO A 188 0.72 -29.56 20.68
CA PRO A 188 1.77 -29.40 21.68
C PRO A 188 2.30 -27.97 21.70
N GLU A 189 2.32 -27.39 22.89
CA GLU A 189 2.74 -26.01 23.13
C GLU A 189 4.14 -25.70 22.59
N HIS A 190 4.37 -24.44 22.21
CA HIS A 190 5.63 -23.94 21.67
C HIS A 190 6.19 -24.79 20.52
N THR A 191 5.36 -25.09 19.55
CA THR A 191 5.77 -25.68 18.26
C THR A 191 5.40 -24.71 17.14
N LEU A 192 6.16 -24.72 16.04
CA LEU A 192 5.79 -23.89 14.87
C LEU A 192 4.37 -24.20 14.39
N ALA A 193 3.94 -25.46 14.47
CA ALA A 193 2.59 -25.88 14.13
C ALA A 193 1.51 -25.28 15.05
N ALA A 194 1.77 -25.18 16.36
CA ALA A 194 0.85 -24.52 17.29
C ALA A 194 0.75 -23.01 17.00
N TYR A 195 1.87 -22.34 16.73
CA TYR A 195 1.88 -20.92 16.39
C TYR A 195 1.18 -20.63 15.06
N GLU A 196 1.46 -21.41 14.03
CA GLU A 196 0.81 -21.27 12.72
C GLU A 196 -0.71 -21.46 12.83
N LEU A 197 -1.16 -22.48 13.56
CA LEU A 197 -2.58 -22.71 13.79
C LEU A 197 -3.23 -21.56 14.57
N ALA A 198 -2.56 -20.97 15.56
CA ALA A 198 -3.09 -19.81 16.28
C ALA A 198 -3.31 -18.61 15.34
N ILE A 199 -2.35 -18.36 14.44
CA ILE A 199 -2.42 -17.27 13.47
C ILE A 199 -3.58 -17.49 12.50
N ASP A 200 -3.72 -18.71 11.98
CA ASP A 200 -4.82 -19.11 11.09
C ASP A 200 -6.19 -19.00 11.78
N MET A 201 -6.24 -19.22 13.10
CA MET A 201 -7.43 -19.03 13.94
C MET A 201 -7.73 -17.56 14.28
N GLY A 202 -6.90 -16.61 13.86
CA GLY A 202 -7.13 -15.18 14.04
C GLY A 202 -6.37 -14.52 15.20
N ALA A 203 -5.40 -15.21 15.84
CA ALA A 203 -4.58 -14.60 16.87
C ALA A 203 -3.78 -13.40 16.33
N ASN A 204 -3.82 -12.27 17.03
CA ASN A 204 -3.03 -11.09 16.71
C ASN A 204 -1.53 -11.31 17.00
N PHE A 205 -1.23 -12.04 18.09
CA PHE A 205 0.13 -12.33 18.56
C PHE A 205 0.29 -13.81 18.84
N VAL A 206 1.52 -14.32 18.70
CA VAL A 206 1.93 -15.61 19.24
C VAL A 206 2.95 -15.40 20.36
N GLU A 207 2.80 -16.16 21.44
CA GLU A 207 3.63 -16.03 22.64
C GLU A 207 4.63 -17.20 22.74
N PRO A 208 5.94 -16.92 22.57
CA PRO A 208 6.99 -17.85 22.95
C PRO A 208 7.54 -17.59 24.36
N ASP A 209 7.62 -18.63 25.18
CA ASP A 209 8.36 -18.60 26.45
C ASP A 209 9.82 -18.95 26.18
N LEU A 210 10.76 -18.10 26.55
CA LEU A 210 12.16 -18.24 26.13
C LEU A 210 13.05 -18.74 27.27
N VAL A 211 13.82 -19.78 26.97
CA VAL A 211 14.89 -20.34 27.80
C VAL A 211 16.16 -20.50 26.97
N SER A 212 17.32 -20.55 27.65
CA SER A 212 18.63 -20.66 26.99
C SER A 212 19.08 -22.11 26.85
N THR A 213 19.75 -22.41 25.73
CA THR A 213 20.52 -23.66 25.54
C THR A 213 21.92 -23.53 26.10
N LYS A 214 22.64 -24.66 26.21
CA LYS A 214 24.05 -24.69 26.65
C LYS A 214 24.97 -23.80 25.82
N ASP A 215 24.69 -23.69 24.52
CA ASP A 215 25.42 -22.89 23.53
C ASP A 215 24.83 -21.48 23.33
N GLY A 216 23.93 -21.04 24.23
CA GLY A 216 23.45 -19.65 24.30
C GLY A 216 22.40 -19.28 23.26
N VAL A 217 21.68 -20.26 22.71
CA VAL A 217 20.57 -20.03 21.78
C VAL A 217 19.25 -19.96 22.54
N LEU A 218 18.38 -19.00 22.18
CA LEU A 218 17.03 -18.91 22.74
C LEU A 218 16.08 -19.86 22.01
N VAL A 219 15.44 -20.75 22.78
CA VAL A 219 14.43 -21.70 22.30
C VAL A 219 13.12 -21.51 23.05
N ALA A 220 11.99 -21.83 22.41
CA ALA A 220 10.69 -21.64 23.04
C ALA A 220 10.27 -22.85 23.88
N ARG A 221 10.23 -22.71 25.21
CA ARG A 221 9.70 -23.68 26.18
C ARG A 221 9.23 -22.94 27.45
N HIS A 222 8.07 -23.34 27.98
CA HIS A 222 7.51 -22.73 29.19
C HIS A 222 8.38 -22.93 30.44
N GLU A 223 9.07 -24.07 30.54
CA GLU A 223 10.03 -24.36 31.61
C GLU A 223 11.34 -24.82 30.97
N ASN A 224 12.48 -24.58 31.62
CA ASN A 224 13.75 -25.14 31.18
C ASN A 224 13.84 -26.66 31.43
N ASP A 225 13.05 -27.23 32.34
CA ASP A 225 12.86 -28.68 32.44
C ASP A 225 11.96 -29.23 31.32
N ILE A 226 12.56 -29.99 30.41
CA ILE A 226 11.91 -30.56 29.22
C ILE A 226 11.40 -31.99 29.41
N SER A 227 11.41 -32.52 30.64
CA SER A 227 10.95 -33.88 30.97
C SER A 227 9.49 -34.14 30.55
N GLY A 228 8.62 -33.16 30.80
CA GLY A 228 7.17 -33.24 30.61
C GLY A 228 6.71 -32.89 29.18
N THR A 229 7.52 -32.18 28.41
CA THR A 229 7.13 -31.58 27.12
C THR A 229 7.90 -32.13 25.93
N THR A 230 8.81 -33.09 26.15
CA THR A 230 9.56 -33.75 25.08
C THR A 230 9.68 -35.27 25.26
N ASP A 231 10.20 -35.96 24.25
CA ASP A 231 10.56 -37.37 24.28
C ASP A 231 11.89 -37.67 25.01
N VAL A 232 12.55 -36.70 25.65
CA VAL A 232 13.91 -36.84 26.23
C VAL A 232 14.06 -38.02 27.18
N ALA A 233 13.04 -38.32 27.99
CA ALA A 233 13.08 -39.44 28.94
C ALA A 233 13.17 -40.82 28.25
N ASN A 234 12.80 -40.88 26.97
CA ASN A 234 12.86 -42.08 26.14
C ASN A 234 14.12 -42.14 25.26
N ARG A 235 15.08 -41.23 25.44
CA ARG A 235 16.35 -41.16 24.68
C ARG A 235 17.53 -41.69 25.49
N PRO A 236 17.98 -42.93 25.25
CA PRO A 236 19.07 -43.54 26.02
C PRO A 236 20.37 -42.72 26.01
N GLU A 237 20.66 -42.06 24.88
CA GLU A 237 21.82 -41.18 24.70
C GLU A 237 21.84 -39.99 25.67
N PHE A 238 20.69 -39.60 26.22
CA PHE A 238 20.54 -38.47 27.15
C PHE A 238 20.21 -38.91 28.58
N ALA A 239 20.15 -40.20 28.89
CA ALA A 239 19.79 -40.68 30.23
C ALA A 239 20.71 -40.13 31.34
N SER A 240 22.00 -39.96 31.06
CA SER A 240 22.99 -39.41 31.99
C SER A 240 22.87 -37.90 32.22
N ARG A 241 22.07 -37.18 31.44
CA ARG A 241 21.80 -35.74 31.59
C ARG A 241 20.74 -35.44 32.64
N ARG A 242 20.04 -36.45 33.16
CA ARG A 242 19.04 -36.25 34.21
C ARG A 242 19.74 -35.81 35.49
N THR A 243 19.38 -34.64 36.02
CA THR A 243 20.03 -34.05 37.19
C THR A 243 19.02 -33.32 38.08
N THR A 244 19.46 -32.81 39.23
CA THR A 244 18.64 -31.98 40.13
C THR A 244 19.23 -30.57 40.19
N LYS A 245 18.38 -29.55 40.00
CA LYS A 245 18.76 -28.13 40.03
C LYS A 245 17.83 -27.33 40.94
N SER A 246 18.36 -26.23 41.48
CA SER A 246 17.59 -25.27 42.27
C SER A 246 17.15 -24.13 41.34
N ILE A 247 15.89 -24.12 40.93
CA ILE A 247 15.31 -23.09 40.06
C ILE A 247 14.29 -22.34 40.90
N ASP A 248 14.47 -21.03 41.02
CA ASP A 248 13.63 -20.14 41.83
C ASP A 248 13.38 -20.61 43.28
N GLY A 249 14.41 -21.23 43.87
CA GLY A 249 14.37 -21.78 45.23
C GLY A 249 13.72 -23.17 45.35
N ALA A 250 13.19 -23.73 44.27
CA ALA A 250 12.64 -25.08 44.21
C ALA A 250 13.66 -26.10 43.68
N GLN A 251 13.70 -27.30 44.28
CA GLN A 251 14.52 -28.41 43.79
C GLN A 251 13.75 -29.18 42.71
N ILE A 252 14.24 -29.15 41.48
CA ILE A 252 13.64 -29.81 40.32
C ILE A 252 14.58 -30.91 39.83
N THR A 253 14.07 -32.12 39.61
CA THR A 253 14.83 -33.25 39.05
C THR A 253 14.32 -33.60 37.66
N GLY A 254 15.12 -33.34 36.62
CA GLY A 254 14.70 -33.47 35.23
C GLY A 254 15.85 -33.35 34.23
N TRP A 255 15.51 -32.95 33.02
CA TRP A 255 16.45 -32.65 31.92
C TRP A 255 16.28 -31.19 31.55
N PHE A 256 17.35 -30.40 31.59
CA PHE A 256 17.24 -28.95 31.48
C PHE A 256 17.84 -28.43 30.19
N THR A 257 17.21 -27.47 29.52
CA THR A 257 17.66 -26.94 28.21
C THR A 257 19.11 -26.47 28.22
N GLU A 258 19.58 -25.88 29.33
CA GLU A 258 20.96 -25.41 29.48
C GLU A 258 22.02 -26.53 29.58
N ASP A 259 21.61 -27.79 29.68
CA ASP A 259 22.52 -28.95 29.63
C ASP A 259 22.70 -29.51 28.21
N PHE A 260 21.94 -28.99 27.24
CA PHE A 260 21.93 -29.43 25.85
C PHE A 260 22.34 -28.30 24.90
N THR A 261 23.11 -28.63 23.87
CA THR A 261 23.32 -27.74 22.71
C THR A 261 22.05 -27.66 21.87
N LEU A 262 21.91 -26.62 21.05
CA LEU A 262 20.81 -26.52 20.10
C LEU A 262 20.73 -27.75 19.20
N ALA A 263 21.88 -28.23 18.71
CA ALA A 263 21.95 -29.40 17.83
C ALA A 263 21.37 -30.65 18.50
N GLU A 264 21.67 -30.88 19.79
CA GLU A 264 21.09 -31.98 20.57
C GLU A 264 19.58 -31.78 20.78
N LEU A 265 19.13 -30.58 21.17
CA LEU A 265 17.71 -30.28 21.37
C LEU A 265 16.88 -30.46 20.10
N LYS A 266 17.42 -30.14 18.93
CA LYS A 266 16.75 -30.34 17.63
C LYS A 266 16.51 -31.81 17.29
N THR A 267 17.21 -32.75 17.95
CA THR A 267 16.93 -34.18 17.79
C THR A 267 15.69 -34.63 18.56
N LEU A 268 15.25 -33.89 19.58
CA LEU A 268 14.10 -34.22 20.41
C LEU A 268 12.79 -33.86 19.71
N ARG A 269 11.69 -34.45 20.19
CA ARG A 269 10.34 -34.20 19.69
C ARG A 269 9.42 -33.76 20.80
N ALA A 270 8.63 -32.72 20.51
CA ALA A 270 7.64 -32.17 21.42
C ALA A 270 6.51 -33.18 21.68
N LYS A 271 5.95 -33.15 22.89
CA LYS A 271 4.74 -33.88 23.29
C LYS A 271 3.83 -32.99 24.12
N GLU A 272 2.54 -33.29 24.06
CA GLU A 272 1.51 -32.72 24.93
C GLU A 272 1.73 -33.17 26.37
N SER A 273 1.85 -32.20 27.30
CA SER A 273 2.11 -32.46 28.71
C SER A 273 0.82 -32.78 29.48
N LEU A 274 -0.33 -32.34 28.98
CA LEU A 274 -1.63 -32.51 29.62
C LEU A 274 -2.34 -33.76 29.09
N ALA A 275 -2.40 -34.80 29.91
CA ALA A 275 -2.95 -36.11 29.52
C ALA A 275 -4.41 -36.10 29.03
N PHE A 276 -5.17 -35.04 29.31
CA PHE A 276 -6.57 -34.89 28.86
C PHE A 276 -6.71 -34.17 27.51
N ARG A 277 -5.62 -33.63 26.95
CA ARG A 277 -5.57 -33.06 25.59
C ARG A 277 -5.19 -34.12 24.56
N ASP A 278 -5.38 -33.79 23.29
CA ASP A 278 -5.09 -34.69 22.18
C ASP A 278 -3.60 -35.04 22.11
N GLN A 279 -3.29 -36.33 22.31
CA GLN A 279 -1.93 -36.87 22.28
C GLN A 279 -1.46 -37.24 20.86
N SER A 280 -2.32 -37.13 19.84
CA SER A 280 -2.06 -37.61 18.47
C SER A 280 -0.90 -36.88 17.76
N PHE A 281 -0.52 -35.71 18.25
CA PHE A 281 0.56 -34.89 17.71
C PHE A 281 1.91 -35.11 18.41
N ASN A 282 1.97 -36.00 19.39
CA ASN A 282 3.21 -36.31 20.09
C ASN A 282 4.26 -36.88 19.13
N GLY A 283 5.49 -36.41 19.23
CA GLY A 283 6.60 -36.91 18.41
C GLY A 283 6.74 -36.27 17.03
N LEU A 284 5.80 -35.39 16.62
CA LEU A 284 5.77 -34.85 15.25
C LEU A 284 6.61 -33.58 15.07
N PHE A 285 6.78 -32.78 16.12
CA PHE A 285 7.33 -31.43 15.99
C PHE A 285 8.62 -31.24 16.78
N GLU A 286 9.50 -30.38 16.28
CA GLU A 286 10.76 -30.02 16.92
C GLU A 286 10.59 -28.87 17.93
N ILE A 287 11.63 -28.64 18.72
CA ILE A 287 11.75 -27.43 19.56
C ILE A 287 12.15 -26.24 18.67
N PRO A 288 11.34 -25.17 18.58
CA PRO A 288 11.68 -24.01 17.78
C PRO A 288 12.63 -23.05 18.52
N THR A 289 13.53 -22.45 17.76
CA THR A 289 14.33 -21.28 18.16
C THR A 289 13.53 -20.00 18.02
N LEU A 290 13.95 -18.93 18.68
CA LEU A 290 13.35 -17.61 18.50
C LEU A 290 13.37 -17.15 17.03
N GLN A 291 14.47 -17.37 16.30
CA GLN A 291 14.58 -16.95 14.89
C GLN A 291 13.56 -17.65 14.00
N GLU A 292 13.36 -18.97 14.17
CA GLU A 292 12.36 -19.72 13.38
C GLU A 292 10.94 -19.22 13.64
N ILE A 293 10.65 -18.75 14.85
CA ILE A 293 9.34 -18.18 15.20
C ILE A 293 9.18 -16.80 14.56
N ILE A 294 10.22 -15.96 14.58
CA ILE A 294 10.23 -14.67 13.88
C ILE A 294 10.01 -14.88 12.37
N ASP A 295 10.69 -15.85 11.77
CA ASP A 295 10.55 -16.19 10.35
C ASP A 295 9.12 -16.65 10.02
N LEU A 296 8.51 -17.47 10.89
CA LEU A 296 7.10 -17.86 10.77
C LEU A 296 6.18 -16.64 10.84
N VAL A 297 6.34 -15.78 11.84
CA VAL A 297 5.51 -14.58 12.05
C VAL A 297 5.60 -13.62 10.86
N LYS A 298 6.80 -13.35 10.34
CA LYS A 298 7.01 -12.50 9.15
C LYS A 298 6.37 -13.10 7.90
N ARG A 299 6.56 -14.40 7.70
CA ARG A 299 5.95 -15.13 6.57
C ARG A 299 4.43 -15.10 6.65
N LYS A 300 3.83 -15.46 7.79
CA LYS A 300 2.37 -15.45 7.96
C LYS A 300 1.78 -14.04 7.88
N SER A 301 2.52 -13.01 8.31
CA SER A 301 2.08 -11.63 8.12
C SER A 301 1.94 -11.29 6.63
N THR A 302 2.89 -11.73 5.82
CA THR A 302 2.86 -11.55 4.36
C THR A 302 1.73 -12.37 3.72
N GLU A 303 1.58 -13.64 4.10
CA GLU A 303 0.56 -14.55 3.54
C GLU A 303 -0.88 -14.09 3.85
N THR A 304 -1.11 -13.59 5.05
CA THR A 304 -2.45 -13.23 5.53
C THR A 304 -2.81 -11.76 5.32
N GLY A 305 -1.85 -10.91 4.99
CA GLY A 305 -2.03 -9.45 4.95
C GLY A 305 -2.29 -8.83 6.34
N ARG A 306 -2.12 -9.58 7.43
CA ARG A 306 -2.26 -9.08 8.80
C ARG A 306 -0.90 -8.82 9.40
N THR A 307 -0.75 -7.79 10.22
CA THR A 307 0.41 -7.68 11.12
C THR A 307 0.26 -8.75 12.21
N ILE A 308 1.09 -9.79 12.15
CA ILE A 308 1.20 -10.79 13.20
C ILE A 308 2.35 -10.38 14.12
N GLY A 309 2.07 -10.34 15.42
CA GLY A 309 3.04 -9.93 16.41
C GLY A 309 3.67 -11.09 17.20
N LEU A 310 4.76 -10.77 17.88
CA LEU A 310 5.48 -11.66 18.78
C LEU A 310 5.31 -11.20 20.23
N TYR A 311 5.12 -12.13 21.16
CA TYR A 311 4.94 -11.79 22.57
C TYR A 311 5.87 -12.63 23.46
N PRO A 312 7.21 -12.47 23.36
CA PRO A 312 8.16 -13.26 24.14
C PRO A 312 8.06 -13.05 25.66
N GLU A 313 8.05 -14.15 26.41
CA GLU A 313 8.34 -14.17 27.86
C GLU A 313 9.79 -14.57 28.12
N THR A 314 10.50 -13.90 29.04
CA THR A 314 11.78 -14.41 29.57
C THR A 314 11.51 -15.30 30.80
N LYS A 315 11.87 -16.59 30.73
CA LYS A 315 11.68 -17.54 31.85
C LYS A 315 12.86 -17.59 32.79
N HIS A 316 12.63 -17.39 34.10
CA HIS A 316 13.65 -17.46 35.15
C HIS A 316 14.93 -16.64 34.87
N PRO A 317 14.82 -15.35 34.46
CA PRO A 317 15.99 -14.56 34.08
C PRO A 317 17.06 -14.50 35.20
N THR A 318 16.67 -14.35 36.47
CA THR A 318 17.63 -14.41 37.60
C THR A 318 18.42 -15.73 37.66
N TYR A 319 17.77 -16.87 37.38
CA TYR A 319 18.44 -18.17 37.35
C TYR A 319 19.42 -18.26 36.18
N PHE A 320 18.99 -17.92 34.97
CA PHE A 320 19.83 -17.99 33.77
C PHE A 320 21.04 -17.05 33.86
N ASP A 321 20.88 -15.88 34.45
CA ASP A 321 21.99 -14.98 34.77
C ASP A 321 23.01 -15.61 35.71
N SER A 322 22.54 -16.28 36.77
CA SER A 322 23.41 -16.90 37.77
C SER A 322 24.34 -17.98 37.21
N ILE A 323 23.99 -18.54 36.05
CA ILE A 323 24.77 -19.57 35.34
C ILE A 323 25.46 -19.05 34.08
N GLY A 324 25.42 -17.73 33.82
CA GLY A 324 26.09 -17.09 32.69
C GLY A 324 25.38 -17.27 31.34
N LEU A 325 24.07 -17.50 31.35
CA LEU A 325 23.23 -17.74 30.16
C LEU A 325 22.05 -16.75 30.08
N SER A 326 22.28 -15.47 30.40
CA SER A 326 21.31 -14.36 30.31
C SER A 326 20.41 -14.44 29.07
N LEU A 327 19.14 -14.06 29.24
CA LEU A 327 18.12 -14.09 28.18
C LEU A 327 17.97 -12.73 27.47
N GLU A 328 18.23 -11.64 28.19
CA GLU A 328 17.92 -10.27 27.85
C GLU A 328 18.74 -9.78 26.66
N GLU A 329 20.08 -9.84 26.75
CA GLU A 329 20.94 -9.37 25.66
C GLU A 329 20.80 -10.21 24.38
N PRO A 330 20.70 -11.55 24.43
CA PRO A 330 20.39 -12.33 23.24
C PRO A 330 19.01 -11.96 22.65
N LEU A 331 17.96 -11.83 23.46
CA LEU A 331 16.62 -11.47 23.00
C LEU A 331 16.65 -10.12 22.27
N VAL A 332 17.20 -9.08 22.91
CA VAL A 332 17.31 -7.73 22.33
C VAL A 332 18.11 -7.76 21.03
N ARG A 333 19.21 -8.51 20.98
CA ARG A 333 20.03 -8.64 19.78
C ARG A 333 19.23 -9.26 18.62
N PHE A 334 18.48 -10.33 18.88
CA PHE A 334 17.66 -10.98 17.85
C PHE A 334 16.52 -10.10 17.37
N LEU A 335 15.83 -9.39 18.27
CA LEU A 335 14.77 -8.46 17.91
C LEU A 335 15.31 -7.31 17.03
N LYS A 336 16.40 -6.66 17.45
CA LYS A 336 17.06 -5.59 16.66
C LYS A 336 17.54 -6.07 15.30
N ALA A 337 18.20 -7.24 15.25
CA ALA A 337 18.65 -7.82 13.98
C ALA A 337 17.51 -8.11 13.00
N ASN A 338 16.28 -8.27 13.53
CA ASN A 338 15.08 -8.52 12.77
C ASN A 338 14.21 -7.27 12.52
N GLY A 339 14.67 -6.08 12.92
CA GLY A 339 13.95 -4.81 12.73
C GLY A 339 12.83 -4.57 13.73
N TYR A 340 12.86 -5.24 14.88
CA TYR A 340 11.93 -5.00 15.99
C TYR A 340 12.66 -4.27 17.12
N ASP A 341 12.67 -2.95 17.08
CA ASP A 341 13.48 -2.13 18.01
C ASP A 341 12.81 -0.82 18.46
N SER A 342 11.52 -0.65 18.16
CA SER A 342 10.74 0.57 18.42
C SER A 342 9.34 0.28 18.92
N LYS A 343 8.66 1.29 19.50
CA LYS A 343 7.35 1.13 20.13
C LYS A 343 6.24 0.69 19.17
N ASP A 344 6.42 0.98 17.89
CA ASP A 344 5.50 0.60 16.82
C ASP A 344 5.79 -0.81 16.26
N SER A 345 6.87 -1.45 16.71
CA SER A 345 7.15 -2.84 16.37
C SER A 345 6.04 -3.75 16.92
N PRO A 346 5.57 -4.76 16.16
CA PRO A 346 4.53 -5.67 16.63
C PRO A 346 5.11 -6.71 17.61
N VAL A 347 5.74 -6.24 18.68
CA VAL A 347 6.41 -7.04 19.70
C VAL A 347 6.06 -6.50 21.08
N PHE A 348 5.64 -7.39 21.98
CA PHE A 348 5.65 -7.13 23.43
C PHE A 348 6.70 -8.02 24.08
N ILE A 349 7.38 -7.56 25.12
CA ILE A 349 8.20 -8.46 25.97
C ILE A 349 7.56 -8.54 27.35
N GLN A 350 7.45 -9.74 27.90
CA GLN A 350 6.91 -9.94 29.24
C GLN A 350 7.84 -10.71 30.16
N SER A 351 7.66 -10.48 31.46
CA SER A 351 8.38 -11.18 32.52
C SER A 351 7.66 -11.06 33.84
N PHE A 352 7.82 -12.08 34.69
CA PHE A 352 7.40 -12.06 36.08
C PHE A 352 8.35 -11.23 36.95
N GLU A 353 9.64 -11.16 36.59
CA GLU A 353 10.66 -10.50 37.40
C GLU A 353 10.77 -9.00 37.10
N VAL A 354 10.69 -8.17 38.14
CA VAL A 354 10.68 -6.70 38.03
C VAL A 354 12.03 -6.16 37.59
N GLY A 355 13.13 -6.75 38.07
CA GLY A 355 14.50 -6.37 37.73
C GLY A 355 14.77 -6.53 36.23
N ASN A 356 14.40 -7.69 35.68
CA ASN A 356 14.54 -8.01 34.26
C ASN A 356 13.84 -6.99 33.36
N LEU A 357 12.59 -6.61 33.65
CA LEU A 357 11.89 -5.60 32.84
C LEU A 357 12.53 -4.21 32.96
N LYS A 358 13.02 -3.84 34.15
CA LYS A 358 13.75 -2.57 34.33
C LYS A 358 15.07 -2.53 33.56
N ASP A 359 15.71 -3.67 33.35
CA ASP A 359 16.92 -3.77 32.53
C ASP A 359 16.58 -3.77 31.03
N LEU A 360 15.57 -4.52 30.59
CA LEU A 360 15.06 -4.50 29.21
C LEU A 360 14.61 -3.10 28.76
N ASN A 361 13.94 -2.34 29.64
CA ASN A 361 13.51 -0.95 29.37
C ASN A 361 14.67 0.00 29.03
N ARG A 362 15.91 -0.36 29.39
CA ARG A 362 17.11 0.40 29.03
C ARG A 362 17.76 -0.07 27.73
N LEU A 363 17.45 -1.29 27.30
CA LEU A 363 18.13 -1.97 26.19
C LEU A 363 17.36 -1.86 24.86
N ILE A 364 16.02 -1.76 24.91
CA ILE A 364 15.15 -1.77 23.73
C ILE A 364 13.90 -0.92 23.97
N ASP A 365 13.40 -0.28 22.91
CA ASP A 365 12.23 0.59 22.95
C ASP A 365 10.98 -0.12 22.43
N VAL A 366 10.72 -1.37 22.86
CA VAL A 366 9.48 -2.10 22.54
C VAL A 366 8.59 -2.17 23.78
N PRO A 367 7.25 -2.27 23.63
CA PRO A 367 6.35 -2.33 24.77
C PRO A 367 6.67 -3.49 25.74
N LEU A 368 6.75 -3.17 27.04
CA LEU A 368 7.05 -4.15 28.09
C LEU A 368 5.82 -4.43 28.96
N VAL A 369 5.68 -5.67 29.42
CA VAL A 369 4.52 -6.12 30.21
C VAL A 369 4.93 -6.87 31.47
N GLN A 370 4.53 -6.32 32.63
CA GLN A 370 4.73 -6.96 33.93
C GLN A 370 3.70 -8.08 34.14
N LEU A 371 4.15 -9.33 34.21
CA LEU A 371 3.30 -10.45 34.60
C LEU A 371 3.04 -10.43 36.10
N LEU A 372 1.82 -10.79 36.51
CA LEU A 372 1.39 -10.80 37.91
C LEU A 372 0.68 -12.12 38.23
N ASP A 373 1.16 -12.82 39.27
CA ASP A 373 0.62 -14.14 39.64
C ASP A 373 0.12 -14.22 41.08
N ALA A 374 -0.59 -15.31 41.38
CA ALA A 374 -0.93 -15.74 42.74
C ALA A 374 -0.89 -17.27 42.78
N VAL A 375 -0.69 -17.84 43.98
CA VAL A 375 -0.60 -19.30 44.16
C VAL A 375 -1.94 -19.98 43.86
N ASP A 376 -3.04 -19.46 44.42
CA ASP A 376 -4.39 -20.00 44.24
C ASP A 376 -5.45 -18.99 44.70
N VAL A 377 -6.73 -19.35 44.57
CA VAL A 377 -7.88 -18.67 45.20
C VAL A 377 -8.28 -19.41 46.47
N GLY A 378 -8.30 -18.71 47.61
CA GLY A 378 -8.81 -19.22 48.86
C GLY A 378 -10.34 -19.45 48.84
N PRO A 379 -10.90 -20.23 49.77
CA PRO A 379 -12.34 -20.53 49.79
C PRO A 379 -13.27 -19.31 49.90
N ASP A 380 -12.76 -18.18 50.41
CA ASP A 380 -13.47 -16.90 50.52
C ASP A 380 -13.30 -16.00 49.27
N GLY A 381 -12.62 -16.49 48.23
CA GLY A 381 -12.34 -15.77 47.00
C GLY A 381 -11.14 -14.82 47.07
N ARG A 382 -10.43 -14.74 48.21
CA ARG A 382 -9.18 -13.98 48.31
C ARG A 382 -8.04 -14.75 47.66
N LEU A 383 -7.15 -14.02 46.99
CA LEU A 383 -5.97 -14.63 46.38
C LEU A 383 -4.92 -14.98 47.45
N ILE A 384 -4.26 -16.11 47.25
CA ILE A 384 -3.09 -16.53 48.02
C ILE A 384 -1.86 -15.97 47.30
N GLU A 385 -1.33 -14.86 47.79
CA GLU A 385 -0.25 -14.13 47.13
C GLU A 385 1.07 -14.91 47.07
N ASN A 386 1.79 -14.74 45.97
CA ASN A 386 3.23 -14.98 45.86
C ASN A 386 3.94 -13.66 45.48
N GLN A 387 5.27 -13.72 45.37
CA GLN A 387 6.11 -12.56 45.05
C GLN A 387 7.09 -12.88 43.92
N PRO A 388 7.56 -11.85 43.18
CA PRO A 388 8.64 -12.02 42.21
C PRO A 388 9.87 -12.71 42.82
N PHE A 389 10.52 -13.60 42.07
CA PHE A 389 11.67 -14.34 42.59
C PHE A 389 12.88 -13.43 42.85
N ASP A 390 13.12 -12.45 41.98
CA ASP A 390 14.15 -11.42 42.14
C ASP A 390 13.92 -10.48 43.35
N PHE A 391 12.68 -10.35 43.82
CA PHE A 391 12.38 -9.70 45.10
C PHE A 391 12.77 -10.59 46.27
N THR A 392 12.46 -11.88 46.19
CA THR A 392 12.88 -12.88 47.19
C THR A 392 14.39 -12.88 47.38
N LEU A 393 15.15 -12.93 46.28
CA LEU A 393 16.62 -12.94 46.31
C LEU A 393 17.21 -11.66 46.94
N ARG A 394 16.54 -10.52 46.75
CA ARG A 394 16.98 -9.20 47.27
C ARG A 394 16.40 -8.87 48.66
N GLY A 395 15.58 -9.75 49.24
CA GLY A 395 14.94 -9.52 50.53
C GLY A 395 13.81 -8.51 50.51
N ASP A 396 13.27 -8.18 49.34
CA ASP A 396 12.03 -7.40 49.20
C ASP A 396 10.83 -8.29 49.54
N ARG A 397 9.92 -7.77 50.36
CA ARG A 397 8.75 -8.49 50.89
C ARG A 397 7.47 -8.19 50.13
N ARG A 398 7.51 -7.32 49.13
CA ARG A 398 6.36 -6.99 48.29
C ARG A 398 5.93 -8.20 47.47
N THR A 399 4.64 -8.42 47.43
CA THR A 399 3.96 -9.45 46.64
C THR A 399 3.42 -8.87 45.33
N TYR A 400 2.95 -9.73 44.42
CA TYR A 400 2.16 -9.23 43.27
C TYR A 400 0.88 -8.49 43.71
N GLY A 401 0.37 -8.77 44.91
CA GLY A 401 -0.67 -7.98 45.58
C GLY A 401 -0.32 -6.52 45.79
N ASP A 402 0.90 -6.26 46.24
CA ASP A 402 1.38 -4.89 46.45
C ASP A 402 1.60 -4.17 45.09
N LEU A 403 2.10 -4.90 44.10
CA LEU A 403 2.37 -4.39 42.74
C LEU A 403 1.08 -4.02 41.97
N ARG A 404 -0.06 -4.65 42.26
CA ARG A 404 -1.34 -4.37 41.58
C ARG A 404 -2.24 -3.37 42.30
N THR A 405 -1.74 -2.69 43.33
CA THR A 405 -2.41 -1.52 43.92
C THR A 405 -2.23 -0.29 43.01
N PRO A 406 -3.03 0.79 43.14
CA PRO A 406 -2.81 2.01 42.35
C PRO A 406 -1.39 2.58 42.48
N GLN A 407 -0.76 2.46 43.65
CA GLN A 407 0.63 2.88 43.85
C GLN A 407 1.61 1.95 43.13
N GLY A 408 1.40 0.63 43.21
CA GLY A 408 2.22 -0.35 42.50
C GLY A 408 2.11 -0.21 40.98
N LEU A 409 0.90 0.02 40.46
CA LEU A 409 0.65 0.27 39.03
C LEU A 409 1.35 1.55 38.55
N ALA A 410 1.33 2.62 39.35
CA ALA A 410 2.09 3.82 39.04
C ALA A 410 3.62 3.57 39.02
N GLU A 411 4.13 2.66 39.85
CA GLU A 411 5.55 2.22 39.76
C GLU A 411 5.80 1.41 38.48
N ILE A 412 4.92 0.46 38.15
CA ILE A 412 5.01 -0.36 36.92
C ILE A 412 5.08 0.53 35.67
N ALA A 413 4.24 1.58 35.61
CA ALA A 413 4.20 2.54 34.49
C ALA A 413 5.51 3.32 34.25
N THR A 414 6.48 3.24 35.17
CA THR A 414 7.81 3.84 34.97
C THR A 414 8.75 2.96 34.13
N TYR A 415 8.43 1.68 33.97
CA TYR A 415 9.29 0.71 33.27
C TYR A 415 8.56 -0.26 32.35
N ALA A 416 7.23 -0.30 32.38
CA ALA A 416 6.41 -1.15 31.52
C ALA A 416 5.20 -0.36 30.99
N ASP A 417 4.70 -0.81 29.85
CA ASP A 417 3.56 -0.23 29.12
C ASP A 417 2.25 -1.00 29.41
N GLY A 418 2.34 -2.16 30.09
CA GLY A 418 1.17 -2.93 30.49
C GLY A 418 1.43 -3.93 31.62
N ILE A 419 0.34 -4.59 32.04
CA ILE A 419 0.35 -5.72 32.98
C ILE A 419 -0.34 -6.94 32.36
N GLY A 420 0.18 -8.13 32.67
CA GLY A 420 -0.43 -9.41 32.33
C GLY A 420 -0.81 -10.15 33.62
N PRO A 421 -2.00 -9.92 34.20
CA PRO A 421 -2.38 -10.57 35.44
C PRO A 421 -3.01 -11.95 35.20
N TRP A 422 -2.88 -12.84 36.17
CA TRP A 422 -3.77 -14.00 36.23
C TRP A 422 -5.24 -13.55 36.27
N LYS A 423 -6.11 -14.15 35.44
CA LYS A 423 -7.51 -13.73 35.25
C LYS A 423 -8.33 -13.65 36.54
N ARG A 424 -7.97 -14.42 37.57
CA ARG A 424 -8.63 -14.39 38.88
C ARG A 424 -8.34 -13.13 39.70
N MET A 425 -7.31 -12.36 39.35
CA MET A 425 -7.10 -11.02 39.90
C MET A 425 -8.15 -10.00 39.45
N ILE A 426 -8.79 -10.26 38.31
CA ILE A 426 -9.88 -9.44 37.78
C ILE A 426 -11.22 -10.02 38.23
N VAL A 427 -11.45 -11.32 37.98
CA VAL A 427 -12.69 -12.03 38.33
C VAL A 427 -12.36 -13.29 39.11
N SER A 428 -12.37 -13.18 40.44
CA SER A 428 -12.15 -14.30 41.36
C SER A 428 -13.37 -15.24 41.42
N VAL A 429 -13.25 -16.35 42.16
CA VAL A 429 -14.33 -17.34 42.36
C VAL A 429 -14.55 -17.66 43.84
N ASP A 430 -15.78 -18.09 44.18
CA ASP A 430 -16.12 -18.58 45.52
C ASP A 430 -15.77 -20.07 45.70
N ALA A 431 -16.03 -20.62 46.89
CA ALA A 431 -15.85 -22.05 47.19
C ALA A 431 -16.67 -23.01 46.29
N ASN A 432 -17.72 -22.52 45.62
CA ASN A 432 -18.52 -23.30 44.66
C ASN A 432 -18.05 -23.09 43.21
N ASN A 433 -16.90 -22.42 43.01
CA ASN A 433 -16.34 -22.03 41.73
C ASN A 433 -17.27 -21.09 40.92
N ASN A 434 -18.18 -20.34 41.54
CA ASN A 434 -18.94 -19.29 40.87
C ASN A 434 -18.12 -18.00 40.83
N THR A 435 -18.25 -17.20 39.76
CA THR A 435 -17.57 -15.90 39.71
C THR A 435 -18.05 -14.94 40.80
N LEU A 436 -17.11 -14.18 41.35
CA LEU A 436 -17.34 -13.03 42.21
C LEU A 436 -17.40 -11.74 41.39
N PRO A 437 -17.92 -10.62 41.96
CA PRO A 437 -17.87 -9.32 41.30
C PRO A 437 -16.43 -8.95 40.87
N PRO A 438 -16.27 -8.31 39.70
CA PRO A 438 -14.95 -7.91 39.20
C PRO A 438 -14.27 -6.91 40.14
N THR A 439 -12.95 -6.99 40.24
CA THR A 439 -12.14 -6.00 40.96
C THR A 439 -12.03 -4.68 40.17
N SER A 440 -11.43 -3.66 40.77
CA SER A 440 -11.14 -2.40 40.07
C SER A 440 -9.90 -2.44 39.17
N LEU A 441 -9.21 -3.58 39.08
CA LEU A 441 -7.86 -3.66 38.49
C LEU A 441 -7.80 -3.14 37.05
N VAL A 442 -8.78 -3.45 36.19
CA VAL A 442 -8.82 -2.94 34.81
C VAL A 442 -8.83 -1.41 34.78
N ARG A 443 -9.76 -0.82 35.54
CA ARG A 443 -9.90 0.64 35.66
C ARG A 443 -8.63 1.28 36.23
N ASP A 444 -8.07 0.68 37.27
CA ASP A 444 -6.91 1.24 37.97
C ASP A 444 -5.63 1.16 37.10
N ALA A 445 -5.48 0.10 36.30
CA ALA A 445 -4.41 -0.01 35.31
C ALA A 445 -4.55 1.04 34.20
N HIS A 446 -5.76 1.20 33.65
CA HIS A 446 -6.03 2.23 32.63
C HIS A 446 -5.80 3.65 33.16
N ALA A 447 -6.15 3.93 34.41
CA ALA A 447 -5.87 5.21 35.06
C ALA A 447 -4.37 5.49 35.21
N ALA A 448 -3.53 4.46 35.27
CA ALA A 448 -2.08 4.57 35.26
C ALA A 448 -1.48 4.59 33.84
N GLY A 449 -2.30 4.50 32.79
CA GLY A 449 -1.85 4.44 31.40
C GLY A 449 -1.30 3.08 30.96
N LEU A 450 -1.62 2.00 31.69
CA LEU A 450 -1.13 0.64 31.43
C LEU A 450 -2.17 -0.20 30.68
N LEU A 451 -1.72 -0.90 29.64
CA LEU A 451 -2.50 -1.97 29.00
C LEU A 451 -2.72 -3.15 29.98
N ILE A 452 -3.80 -3.92 29.83
CA ILE A 452 -4.07 -5.12 30.62
C ILE A 452 -4.39 -6.36 29.76
N HIS A 453 -3.53 -7.37 29.82
CA HIS A 453 -3.62 -8.60 29.02
C HIS A 453 -3.69 -9.86 29.93
N PRO A 454 -4.85 -10.21 30.51
CA PRO A 454 -4.93 -11.34 31.44
C PRO A 454 -4.69 -12.72 30.82
N TYR A 455 -4.17 -13.63 31.65
CA TYR A 455 -3.94 -15.04 31.31
C TYR A 455 -4.57 -16.00 32.34
N THR A 456 -4.86 -17.27 32.05
CA THR A 456 -4.99 -17.88 30.72
C THR A 456 -6.43 -18.35 30.56
N PHE A 457 -7.00 -18.11 29.37
CA PHE A 457 -8.33 -18.58 29.02
C PHE A 457 -8.25 -19.95 28.35
N ARG A 458 -9.12 -20.87 28.80
CA ARG A 458 -9.09 -22.29 28.44
C ARG A 458 -10.51 -22.81 28.30
N ASN A 459 -10.76 -23.58 27.24
CA ASN A 459 -12.12 -24.02 26.92
C ASN A 459 -12.58 -25.21 27.77
N GLU A 460 -11.65 -25.95 28.35
CA GLU A 460 -11.95 -27.15 29.10
C GLU A 460 -12.68 -26.82 30.41
N SER A 461 -13.78 -27.54 30.68
CA SER A 461 -14.70 -27.26 31.80
C SER A 461 -14.03 -27.13 33.17
N ARG A 462 -12.92 -27.83 33.39
CA ARG A 462 -12.13 -27.77 34.64
C ARG A 462 -11.52 -26.39 34.93
N TYR A 463 -11.36 -25.54 33.91
CA TYR A 463 -10.78 -24.20 34.04
C TYR A 463 -11.85 -23.09 34.05
N LEU A 464 -13.12 -23.45 33.82
CA LEU A 464 -14.24 -22.52 33.78
C LEU A 464 -14.88 -22.39 35.16
N ALA A 465 -15.37 -21.18 35.47
CA ALA A 465 -16.27 -20.99 36.60
C ALA A 465 -17.61 -21.69 36.35
N ALA A 466 -18.23 -22.21 37.41
CA ALA A 466 -19.44 -23.02 37.36
C ALA A 466 -20.63 -22.28 36.71
N ASN A 467 -20.76 -20.98 36.97
CA ASN A 467 -21.85 -20.15 36.45
C ASN A 467 -21.73 -19.80 34.96
N TYR A 468 -20.59 -20.06 34.31
CA TYR A 468 -20.52 -20.06 32.84
C TYR A 468 -21.18 -21.29 32.21
N ARG A 469 -21.57 -22.30 33.01
CA ARG A 469 -22.32 -23.49 32.54
C ARG A 469 -21.62 -24.23 31.39
N ASN A 470 -20.30 -24.42 31.50
CA ASN A 470 -19.44 -25.01 30.46
C ASN A 470 -19.46 -24.25 29.11
N ASN A 471 -19.85 -22.98 29.10
CA ASN A 471 -19.72 -22.12 27.92
C ASN A 471 -18.46 -21.25 28.05
N PRO A 472 -17.33 -21.63 27.41
CA PRO A 472 -16.11 -20.84 27.49
C PRO A 472 -16.26 -19.45 26.85
N GLN A 473 -17.11 -19.31 25.84
CA GLN A 473 -17.38 -18.04 25.20
C GLN A 473 -17.88 -16.99 26.20
N ALA A 474 -18.74 -17.39 27.15
CA ALA A 474 -19.26 -16.48 28.17
C ALA A 474 -18.15 -15.87 29.06
N GLU A 475 -17.05 -16.60 29.31
CA GLU A 475 -15.91 -16.07 30.04
C GLU A 475 -15.18 -14.99 29.21
N TYR A 476 -14.87 -15.26 27.94
CA TYR A 476 -14.26 -14.26 27.07
C TYR A 476 -15.13 -13.00 26.93
N GLU A 477 -16.43 -13.16 26.70
CA GLU A 477 -17.38 -12.05 26.60
C GLU A 477 -17.42 -11.21 27.88
N GLN A 478 -17.36 -11.83 29.06
CA GLN A 478 -17.30 -11.10 30.33
C GLN A 478 -16.06 -10.19 30.37
N PHE A 479 -14.88 -10.72 30.04
CA PHE A 479 -13.64 -9.95 30.13
C PHE A 479 -13.53 -8.86 29.06
N PHE A 480 -14.00 -9.10 27.82
CA PHE A 480 -14.09 -8.02 26.82
C PHE A 480 -15.05 -6.90 27.27
N ASN A 481 -16.17 -7.24 27.90
CA ASN A 481 -17.10 -6.23 28.45
C ASN A 481 -16.54 -5.42 29.64
N LEU A 482 -15.57 -6.01 30.36
CA LEU A 482 -14.83 -5.32 31.43
C LEU A 482 -13.79 -4.35 30.89
N GLY A 483 -13.42 -4.45 29.61
CA GLY A 483 -12.49 -3.53 28.95
C GLY A 483 -11.03 -3.97 28.93
N VAL A 484 -10.73 -5.27 29.04
CA VAL A 484 -9.35 -5.74 28.89
C VAL A 484 -8.81 -5.43 27.50
N ASP A 485 -7.54 -5.04 27.38
CA ASP A 485 -6.91 -4.63 26.11
C ASP A 485 -6.46 -5.81 25.23
N GLY A 486 -6.48 -7.00 25.80
CA GLY A 486 -6.16 -8.25 25.14
C GLY A 486 -6.28 -9.42 26.10
N LEU A 487 -6.06 -10.64 25.63
CA LEU A 487 -6.01 -11.82 26.51
C LEU A 487 -5.21 -12.97 25.90
N PHE A 488 -4.65 -13.80 26.80
CA PHE A 488 -3.92 -15.02 26.46
C PHE A 488 -4.90 -16.20 26.42
N SER A 489 -4.95 -16.89 25.28
CA SER A 489 -5.86 -18.02 25.06
C SER A 489 -5.13 -19.22 24.47
N ASP A 490 -5.39 -20.39 25.04
CA ASP A 490 -5.00 -21.68 24.45
C ASP A 490 -5.88 -22.03 23.23
N PHE A 491 -7.01 -21.32 23.04
CA PHE A 491 -8.04 -21.54 22.02
C PHE A 491 -8.37 -20.24 21.26
N PRO A 492 -7.45 -19.74 20.40
CA PRO A 492 -7.60 -18.42 19.78
C PRO A 492 -8.90 -18.22 18.99
N ASN A 493 -9.39 -19.25 18.32
CA ASN A 493 -10.66 -19.21 17.58
C ASN A 493 -11.86 -18.85 18.47
N THR A 494 -11.91 -19.37 19.71
CA THR A 494 -13.01 -19.09 20.65
C THR A 494 -12.92 -17.65 21.15
N ALA A 495 -11.71 -17.17 21.43
CA ALA A 495 -11.47 -15.79 21.82
C ALA A 495 -11.87 -14.81 20.69
N VAL A 496 -11.48 -15.09 19.44
CA VAL A 496 -11.84 -14.27 18.27
C VAL A 496 -13.35 -14.23 18.05
N ALA A 497 -14.03 -15.38 18.13
CA ALA A 497 -15.49 -15.45 18.00
C ALA A 497 -16.20 -14.66 19.11
N ALA A 498 -15.75 -14.80 20.37
CA ALA A 498 -16.30 -14.06 21.50
C ALA A 498 -16.09 -12.55 21.37
N ARG A 499 -14.90 -12.11 20.92
CA ARG A 499 -14.61 -10.69 20.66
C ARG A 499 -15.58 -10.14 19.63
N GLN A 500 -15.77 -10.88 18.53
CA GLN A 500 -16.68 -10.49 17.46
C GLN A 500 -18.11 -10.34 17.97
N GLN A 501 -18.61 -11.34 18.70
CA GLN A 501 -19.96 -11.33 19.24
C GLN A 501 -20.19 -10.24 20.30
N THR A 502 -19.18 -9.95 21.13
CA THR A 502 -19.30 -8.96 22.20
C THR A 502 -19.33 -7.54 21.66
N LEU A 503 -18.37 -7.24 20.77
CA LEU A 503 -18.12 -5.87 20.32
C LEU A 503 -18.93 -5.49 19.08
N PHE A 504 -19.42 -6.48 18.32
CA PHE A 504 -20.22 -6.27 17.12
C PHE A 504 -21.44 -7.20 17.07
N PRO A 505 -22.32 -7.18 18.09
CA PRO A 505 -23.42 -8.14 18.19
C PRO A 505 -24.43 -8.02 17.04
N ASN A 506 -24.53 -6.87 16.38
CA ASN A 506 -25.37 -6.65 15.22
C ASN A 506 -24.68 -5.71 14.20
N PRO A 507 -24.91 -5.90 12.90
CA PRO A 507 -24.63 -4.88 11.89
C PRO A 507 -25.56 -3.66 12.03
N VAL A 508 -25.09 -2.52 11.54
CA VAL A 508 -25.95 -1.36 11.23
C VAL A 508 -26.84 -1.72 10.04
N ARG A 509 -28.15 -1.51 10.16
CA ARG A 509 -29.15 -1.88 9.16
C ARG A 509 -30.23 -0.81 9.05
N SER A 510 -30.47 -0.37 7.81
CA SER A 510 -31.66 0.42 7.47
C SER A 510 -32.89 -0.49 7.32
N PRO A 511 -34.12 0.07 7.22
CA PRO A 511 -35.33 -0.68 6.92
C PRO A 511 -35.31 -1.42 5.57
N ASP A 512 -34.50 -0.96 4.62
CA ASP A 512 -34.39 -1.53 3.27
C ASP A 512 -33.31 -2.62 3.16
N ASN A 513 -32.66 -2.94 4.28
CA ASN A 513 -31.75 -4.06 4.37
C ASN A 513 -32.47 -5.38 4.07
N PRO A 514 -31.91 -6.29 3.24
CA PRO A 514 -32.57 -7.54 2.86
C PRO A 514 -33.02 -8.42 4.03
N ASN A 515 -32.27 -8.44 5.13
CA ASN A 515 -32.63 -9.22 6.33
C ASN A 515 -33.75 -8.56 7.14
N VAL A 516 -33.89 -7.23 7.06
CA VAL A 516 -35.00 -6.51 7.69
C VAL A 516 -36.26 -6.69 6.86
N LEU A 517 -36.17 -6.54 5.54
CA LEU A 517 -37.27 -6.79 4.60
C LEU A 517 -37.82 -8.23 4.69
N SER A 518 -36.95 -9.21 4.97
CA SER A 518 -37.34 -10.61 5.16
C SER A 518 -37.76 -10.98 6.59
N ASN A 519 -37.83 -10.01 7.51
CA ASN A 519 -38.14 -10.19 8.93
C ASN A 519 -37.15 -11.11 9.69
N GLN A 520 -35.90 -11.21 9.24
CA GLN A 520 -34.81 -11.94 9.89
C GLN A 520 -33.98 -11.06 10.84
N ALA A 521 -34.13 -9.74 10.78
CA ALA A 521 -33.45 -8.76 11.62
C ALA A 521 -34.32 -7.52 11.86
N THR A 522 -33.94 -6.68 12.81
CA THR A 522 -34.51 -5.35 13.01
C THR A 522 -33.56 -4.26 12.51
N SER A 523 -34.10 -3.14 12.03
CA SER A 523 -33.30 -1.96 11.72
C SER A 523 -32.90 -1.21 12.99
N ASN A 524 -31.68 -0.65 12.99
CA ASN A 524 -31.15 0.26 14.01
C ASN A 524 -30.70 1.59 13.38
N LEU A 525 -31.01 1.81 12.11
CA LEU A 525 -30.80 3.04 11.36
C LEU A 525 -32.12 3.42 10.68
N ALA A 526 -32.39 4.71 10.51
CA ALA A 526 -33.55 5.17 9.76
C ALA A 526 -33.39 4.87 8.26
N ARG A 527 -34.51 4.88 7.52
CA ARG A 527 -34.50 4.80 6.06
C ARG A 527 -33.81 6.04 5.49
N SER A 528 -33.06 5.83 4.42
CA SER A 528 -32.24 6.84 3.77
C SER A 528 -31.39 7.61 4.76
N ARG A 529 -30.52 6.87 5.45
CA ARG A 529 -29.54 7.37 6.42
C ARG A 529 -28.22 6.60 6.42
N GLY A 530 -27.94 5.83 5.38
CA GLY A 530 -26.82 4.90 5.28
C GLY A 530 -25.48 5.60 5.03
N TYR A 531 -24.54 4.95 4.32
CA TYR A 531 -23.30 5.64 3.97
C TYR A 531 -23.56 6.69 2.90
N GLU A 532 -23.10 7.91 3.15
CA GLU A 532 -23.19 9.03 2.19
C GLU A 532 -21.83 9.63 1.89
N GLY A 533 -20.88 9.58 2.84
CA GLY A 533 -19.50 9.95 2.57
C GLY A 533 -18.57 8.74 2.59
N LEU A 534 -17.70 8.60 1.58
CA LEU A 534 -16.61 7.64 1.60
C LEU A 534 -15.32 8.31 1.15
N ALA A 535 -14.34 8.36 2.05
CA ALA A 535 -13.00 8.83 1.75
C ALA A 535 -11.96 7.73 1.93
N ILE A 536 -10.84 7.89 1.25
CA ILE A 536 -9.64 7.07 1.42
C ILE A 536 -8.49 7.98 1.82
N ASN A 537 -7.68 7.57 2.79
CA ASN A 537 -6.51 8.34 3.20
C ASN A 537 -5.47 8.45 2.06
N PRO A 538 -4.60 9.47 2.04
CA PRO A 538 -3.57 9.62 1.02
C PRO A 538 -2.64 8.40 0.84
N GLN A 539 -2.34 7.64 1.90
CA GLN A 539 -1.59 6.36 1.77
C GLN A 539 -2.35 5.25 1.03
N LYS A 540 -3.67 5.37 0.89
CA LYS A 540 -4.58 4.36 0.34
C LYS A 540 -4.57 3.04 1.10
N THR A 541 -4.53 3.12 2.42
CA THR A 541 -4.54 1.97 3.35
C THR A 541 -5.84 1.89 4.15
N THR A 542 -6.58 2.98 4.25
CA THR A 542 -7.72 3.10 5.17
C THR A 542 -8.86 3.86 4.51
N LEU A 543 -10.07 3.31 4.61
CA LEU A 543 -11.32 3.97 4.25
C LEU A 543 -11.96 4.60 5.48
N TYR A 544 -12.61 5.73 5.27
CA TYR A 544 -13.45 6.42 6.23
C TYR A 544 -14.85 6.56 5.64
N ALA A 545 -15.81 5.87 6.24
CA ALA A 545 -17.18 5.79 5.76
C ALA A 545 -18.10 6.52 6.75
N LEU A 546 -18.69 7.63 6.31
CA LEU A 546 -19.55 8.52 7.10
C LEU A 546 -21.02 8.21 6.82
N LEU A 547 -21.74 7.86 7.89
CA LEU A 547 -23.20 7.68 7.83
C LEU A 547 -23.91 9.04 7.73
N GLU A 548 -25.02 9.10 6.99
CA GLU A 548 -25.86 10.31 6.86
C GLU A 548 -26.76 10.53 8.09
N GLY A 549 -27.08 9.46 8.84
CA GLY A 549 -27.90 9.55 10.06
C GLY A 549 -27.33 8.85 11.29
N PRO A 550 -27.85 9.20 12.48
CA PRO A 550 -27.46 8.58 13.74
C PRO A 550 -27.98 7.14 13.83
N VAL A 551 -27.16 6.24 14.37
CA VAL A 551 -27.58 4.86 14.69
C VAL A 551 -28.35 4.89 16.02
N ALA A 552 -29.30 3.97 16.21
CA ALA A 552 -30.10 3.88 17.43
C ALA A 552 -29.22 3.85 18.69
N GLY A 553 -29.42 4.81 19.58
CA GLY A 553 -28.59 5.02 20.78
C GLY A 553 -27.62 6.20 20.67
N ASP A 554 -27.32 6.66 19.46
CA ASP A 554 -26.56 7.88 19.23
C ASP A 554 -27.41 9.13 19.53
N ARG A 555 -26.72 10.27 19.72
CA ARG A 555 -27.38 11.57 19.85
C ARG A 555 -27.91 12.02 18.48
N PRO A 556 -29.04 12.75 18.39
CA PRO A 556 -29.63 13.15 17.11
C PRO A 556 -28.69 13.95 16.19
N GLU A 557 -27.71 14.66 16.75
CA GLU A 557 -26.71 15.45 16.03
C GLU A 557 -25.41 14.69 15.69
N ALA A 558 -25.28 13.42 16.07
CA ALA A 558 -24.03 12.66 16.01
C ALA A 558 -24.03 11.61 14.90
N LEU A 559 -23.18 11.80 13.90
CA LEU A 559 -22.97 10.85 12.82
C LEU A 559 -21.65 10.11 13.02
N ARG A 560 -21.60 8.81 12.69
CA ARG A 560 -20.41 7.98 12.86
C ARG A 560 -19.54 8.02 11.59
N ILE A 561 -18.24 8.22 11.76
CA ILE A 561 -17.22 7.99 10.73
C ILE A 561 -16.56 6.65 11.04
N ASN A 562 -16.97 5.59 10.34
CA ASN A 562 -16.43 4.25 10.52
C ASN A 562 -15.10 4.11 9.77
N GLN A 563 -14.13 3.47 10.42
CA GLN A 563 -12.82 3.21 9.85
C GLN A 563 -12.74 1.77 9.34
N PHE A 564 -12.22 1.59 8.14
CA PHE A 564 -12.01 0.28 7.53
C PHE A 564 -10.60 0.15 6.98
N ASP A 565 -9.88 -0.90 7.40
CA ASP A 565 -8.52 -1.18 6.97
C ASP A 565 -8.53 -2.03 5.69
N LEU A 566 -7.95 -1.50 4.62
CA LEU A 566 -7.96 -2.14 3.29
C LEU A 566 -7.06 -3.39 3.22
N THR A 567 -6.08 -3.51 4.12
CA THR A 567 -5.15 -4.65 4.14
C THR A 567 -5.80 -5.87 4.75
N THR A 568 -6.39 -5.69 5.93
CA THR A 568 -7.08 -6.73 6.70
C THR A 568 -8.52 -6.95 6.23
N LYS A 569 -9.07 -6.00 5.46
CA LYS A 569 -10.48 -5.95 5.03
C LYS A 569 -11.45 -6.01 6.20
N GLN A 570 -11.15 -5.27 7.27
CA GLN A 570 -11.97 -5.23 8.47
C GLN A 570 -12.27 -3.80 8.89
N PHE A 571 -13.47 -3.60 9.40
CA PHE A 571 -13.81 -2.41 10.16
C PHE A 571 -13.03 -2.42 11.49
N THR A 572 -12.32 -1.34 11.79
CA THR A 572 -11.43 -1.25 12.95
C THR A 572 -12.02 -0.45 14.11
N GLY A 573 -12.99 0.41 13.84
CA GLY A 573 -13.64 1.24 14.86
C GLY A 573 -14.46 2.37 14.27
N ILE A 574 -14.95 3.24 15.16
CA ILE A 574 -15.41 4.59 14.83
C ILE A 574 -14.18 5.51 14.93
N ALA A 575 -13.73 6.08 13.80
CA ALA A 575 -12.59 7.00 13.77
C ALA A 575 -12.86 8.27 14.58
N ALA A 576 -14.05 8.85 14.36
CA ALA A 576 -14.60 9.98 15.08
C ALA A 576 -16.12 10.08 14.86
N ARG A 577 -16.77 11.00 15.58
CA ARG A 577 -18.15 11.42 15.32
C ARG A 577 -18.16 12.79 14.63
N TYR A 578 -19.00 12.93 13.60
CA TYR A 578 -19.30 14.22 12.98
C TYR A 578 -20.49 14.86 13.69
N ARG A 579 -20.38 16.14 14.04
CA ARG A 579 -21.46 16.90 14.70
C ARG A 579 -22.19 17.77 13.69
N LEU A 580 -23.48 17.51 13.49
CA LEU A 580 -24.35 18.35 12.67
C LEU A 580 -24.54 19.73 13.33
N GLU A 581 -24.62 20.78 12.52
CA GLU A 581 -24.99 22.13 12.99
C GLU A 581 -26.41 22.14 13.57
N THR A 582 -27.29 21.36 12.97
CA THR A 582 -28.68 21.17 13.43
C THR A 582 -29.08 19.72 13.26
N ALA A 583 -29.65 19.11 14.29
CA ALA A 583 -30.17 17.75 14.21
C ALA A 583 -31.23 17.66 13.09
N GLY A 584 -31.07 16.69 12.19
CA GLY A 584 -31.91 16.53 11.01
C GLY A 584 -31.39 17.22 9.74
N ASN A 585 -30.28 17.97 9.83
CA ASN A 585 -29.45 18.20 8.64
C ASN A 585 -28.87 16.88 8.15
N ALA A 586 -28.40 16.91 6.91
CA ALA A 586 -27.77 15.78 6.26
C ALA A 586 -26.40 16.17 5.74
N ILE A 587 -25.55 15.16 5.54
CA ILE A 587 -24.30 15.33 4.81
C ILE A 587 -24.53 15.05 3.32
N GLY A 588 -23.52 15.28 2.49
CA GLY A 588 -23.62 14.95 1.06
C GLY A 588 -22.39 14.24 0.50
N ASP A 589 -21.19 14.51 1.00
CA ASP A 589 -19.98 13.80 0.56
C ASP A 589 -18.85 13.99 1.60
N LEU A 590 -17.83 13.14 1.54
CA LEU A 590 -16.62 13.17 2.36
C LEU A 590 -15.39 12.96 1.46
N THR A 591 -14.45 13.91 1.46
CA THR A 591 -13.19 13.77 0.71
C THR A 591 -11.97 14.08 1.57
N ALA A 592 -10.87 13.35 1.35
CA ALA A 592 -9.64 13.54 2.12
C ALA A 592 -8.89 14.80 1.69
N ILE A 593 -8.26 15.47 2.65
CA ILE A 593 -7.31 16.57 2.44
C ILE A 593 -5.90 16.07 2.74
N ASN A 594 -5.74 15.34 3.84
CA ASN A 594 -4.52 14.63 4.22
C ASN A 594 -4.86 13.41 5.08
N GLU A 595 -3.89 12.87 5.83
CA GLU A 595 -4.12 11.67 6.65
C GLU A 595 -5.16 11.83 7.74
N ASN A 596 -5.40 13.05 8.21
CA ASN A 596 -6.27 13.31 9.35
C ASN A 596 -7.39 14.32 9.07
N GLU A 597 -7.27 15.10 8.00
CA GLU A 597 -8.22 16.17 7.66
C GLU A 597 -9.06 15.83 6.43
N PHE A 598 -10.36 16.13 6.49
CA PHE A 598 -11.35 15.79 5.45
C PHE A 598 -12.31 16.95 5.25
N LEU A 599 -12.86 17.11 4.03
CA LEU A 599 -14.00 18.00 3.78
C LEU A 599 -15.30 17.21 3.83
N VAL A 600 -16.34 17.82 4.39
CA VAL A 600 -17.70 17.29 4.47
C VAL A 600 -18.66 18.35 3.97
N ILE A 601 -19.56 17.99 3.05
CA ILE A 601 -20.72 18.82 2.72
C ILE A 601 -21.80 18.58 3.77
N GLU A 602 -22.38 19.65 4.32
CA GLU A 602 -23.59 19.59 5.16
C GLU A 602 -24.67 20.53 4.60
N ARG A 603 -25.90 20.03 4.56
CA ARG A 603 -27.07 20.71 3.99
C ARG A 603 -28.32 20.52 4.82
N ASP A 604 -29.18 21.55 4.84
CA ASP A 604 -30.57 21.38 5.26
C ASP A 604 -31.42 20.75 4.12
N GLY A 605 -32.63 20.30 4.42
CA GLY A 605 -33.56 19.74 3.43
C GLY A 605 -34.36 20.75 2.59
N ARG A 606 -33.99 22.04 2.61
CA ARG A 606 -34.67 23.12 1.86
C ARG A 606 -33.86 23.52 0.62
N GLN A 607 -34.55 24.12 -0.37
CA GLN A 607 -33.97 24.54 -1.64
C GLN A 607 -34.41 25.94 -2.08
N GLY A 608 -33.82 26.45 -3.15
CA GLY A 608 -34.14 27.75 -3.76
C GLY A 608 -34.00 28.93 -2.79
N ASN A 609 -35.06 29.71 -2.64
CA ASN A 609 -35.07 30.85 -1.72
C ASN A 609 -35.23 30.44 -0.24
N GLU A 610 -35.67 29.21 0.03
CA GLU A 610 -35.88 28.70 1.38
C GLU A 610 -34.64 28.00 1.96
N ALA A 611 -33.62 27.72 1.14
CA ALA A 611 -32.35 27.16 1.60
C ALA A 611 -31.68 28.05 2.65
N GLN A 612 -31.32 27.47 3.80
CA GLN A 612 -30.72 28.19 4.94
C GLN A 612 -29.27 27.77 5.23
N LEU A 613 -28.95 26.49 5.02
CA LEU A 613 -27.62 25.91 5.24
C LEU A 613 -27.24 25.01 4.07
N LYS A 614 -26.17 25.38 3.38
CA LYS A 614 -25.43 24.60 2.37
C LYS A 614 -23.95 24.95 2.52
N LYS A 615 -23.18 24.13 3.22
CA LYS A 615 -21.80 24.48 3.61
C LYS A 615 -20.84 23.32 3.42
N VAL A 616 -19.57 23.66 3.22
CA VAL A 616 -18.46 22.71 3.28
C VAL A 616 -17.70 22.96 4.57
N PHE A 617 -17.52 21.92 5.36
CA PHE A 617 -16.75 21.92 6.59
C PHE A 617 -15.47 21.11 6.42
N LYS A 618 -14.39 21.53 7.07
CA LYS A 618 -13.22 20.68 7.30
C LYS A 618 -13.34 20.05 8.69
N ILE A 619 -13.04 18.75 8.77
CA ILE A 619 -12.91 18.04 10.03
C ILE A 619 -11.50 17.48 10.23
N ASN A 620 -11.06 17.32 11.48
CA ASN A 620 -9.79 16.69 11.83
C ASN A 620 -10.03 15.50 12.77
N LEU A 621 -9.78 14.28 12.29
CA LEU A 621 -10.03 13.04 13.03
C LEU A 621 -9.00 12.77 14.14
N ALA A 622 -7.81 13.39 14.07
CA ALA A 622 -6.79 13.30 15.10
C ALA A 622 -7.11 14.18 16.33
N GLN A 623 -8.03 15.14 16.19
CA GLN A 623 -8.45 16.03 17.27
C GLN A 623 -9.90 15.73 17.66
N LYS A 624 -10.09 15.10 18.81
CA LYS A 624 -11.41 14.69 19.31
C LYS A 624 -11.72 15.28 20.67
N ASP A 625 -12.97 15.64 20.89
CA ASP A 625 -13.45 15.99 22.23
C ASP A 625 -13.71 14.73 23.09
N ALA A 626 -14.09 14.93 24.36
CA ALA A 626 -14.36 13.83 25.30
C ALA A 626 -15.52 12.91 24.89
N ASN A 627 -16.36 13.31 23.93
CA ASN A 627 -17.46 12.50 23.40
C ASN A 627 -17.10 11.87 22.03
N GLY A 628 -15.86 12.07 21.57
CA GLY A 628 -15.35 11.55 20.31
C GLY A 628 -15.71 12.37 19.08
N TYR A 629 -16.22 13.60 19.22
CA TYR A 629 -16.48 14.45 18.05
C TYR A 629 -15.18 15.00 17.46
N ALA A 630 -15.05 14.93 16.13
CA ALA A 630 -13.93 15.54 15.42
C ALA A 630 -13.99 17.08 15.54
N ALA A 631 -12.81 17.71 15.61
CA ALA A 631 -12.72 19.16 15.44
C ALA A 631 -13.27 19.55 14.06
N LYS A 632 -14.12 20.57 14.01
CA LYS A 632 -14.88 20.98 12.81
C LYS A 632 -14.71 22.49 12.58
N GLU A 633 -14.41 22.88 11.34
CA GLU A 633 -14.33 24.29 10.91
C GLU A 633 -15.05 24.53 9.59
N GLU A 634 -15.66 25.70 9.42
CA GLU A 634 -16.30 26.09 8.15
C GLU A 634 -15.25 26.50 7.11
N VAL A 635 -15.39 25.97 5.90
CA VAL A 635 -14.49 26.22 4.75
C VAL A 635 -15.19 27.02 3.65
N ALA A 636 -16.46 26.72 3.34
CA ALA A 636 -17.21 27.45 2.32
C ALA A 636 -18.70 27.52 2.65
N ASP A 637 -19.32 28.67 2.36
CA ASP A 637 -20.77 28.89 2.38
C ASP A 637 -21.29 28.90 0.93
N LEU A 638 -21.99 27.84 0.54
CA LEU A 638 -22.47 27.63 -0.83
C LEU A 638 -23.70 28.48 -1.15
N LEU A 639 -24.30 29.15 -0.17
CA LEU A 639 -25.35 30.14 -0.39
C LEU A 639 -24.81 31.56 -0.55
N ASN A 640 -23.49 31.76 -0.42
CA ASN A 640 -22.84 33.06 -0.49
C ASN A 640 -21.46 32.98 -1.17
N ILE A 641 -21.45 32.67 -2.46
CA ILE A 641 -20.23 32.55 -3.28
C ILE A 641 -20.06 33.83 -4.10
N ARG A 642 -18.85 34.40 -4.15
CA ARG A 642 -18.58 35.55 -5.03
C ARG A 642 -18.47 35.10 -6.49
N ASP A 643 -19.17 35.78 -7.39
CA ASP A 643 -19.06 35.57 -8.84
C ASP A 643 -18.88 36.92 -9.57
N PRO A 644 -17.71 37.56 -9.47
CA PRO A 644 -17.47 38.86 -10.09
C PRO A 644 -17.44 38.80 -11.63
N GLN A 645 -17.36 37.60 -12.22
CA GLN A 645 -17.28 37.39 -13.66
C GLN A 645 -18.62 36.98 -14.27
N ASP A 646 -19.68 36.83 -13.46
CA ASP A 646 -21.01 36.38 -13.90
C ASP A 646 -20.92 35.08 -14.72
N LEU A 647 -20.16 34.10 -14.21
CA LEU A 647 -19.85 32.85 -14.92
C LEU A 647 -21.11 32.02 -15.21
N ASN A 648 -22.12 32.12 -14.36
CA ASN A 648 -23.41 31.47 -14.55
C ASN A 648 -24.39 32.29 -15.42
N GLY A 649 -24.13 33.60 -15.64
CA GLY A 649 -24.91 34.49 -16.49
C GLY A 649 -26.22 35.01 -15.88
N ASP A 650 -26.33 35.03 -14.55
CA ASP A 650 -27.51 35.51 -13.82
C ASP A 650 -27.51 37.03 -13.54
N ARG A 651 -26.43 37.73 -13.93
CA ARG A 651 -26.21 39.18 -13.73
C ARG A 651 -26.07 39.58 -12.26
N SER A 652 -25.75 38.64 -11.39
CA SER A 652 -25.39 38.86 -9.99
C SER A 652 -23.86 38.82 -9.84
N ASN A 653 -23.34 39.48 -8.81
CA ASN A 653 -21.95 39.30 -8.38
C ASN A 653 -21.81 38.25 -7.27
N THR A 654 -22.92 37.63 -6.90
CA THR A 654 -23.05 36.63 -5.84
C THR A 654 -23.81 35.44 -6.40
N PHE A 655 -23.15 34.30 -6.44
CA PHE A 655 -23.70 33.02 -6.83
C PHE A 655 -24.26 32.28 -5.61
N ARG A 656 -25.43 31.68 -5.76
CA ARG A 656 -26.04 30.79 -4.77
C ARG A 656 -26.15 29.39 -5.35
N PHE A 657 -25.90 28.37 -4.53
CA PHE A 657 -26.03 26.95 -4.88
C PHE A 657 -27.13 26.27 -4.02
N PRO A 658 -28.42 26.52 -4.30
CA PRO A 658 -29.50 26.26 -3.35
C PRO A 658 -30.23 24.93 -3.63
N PHE A 659 -29.50 23.87 -3.97
CA PHE A 659 -30.07 22.55 -4.29
C PHE A 659 -30.33 21.73 -3.02
N VAL A 660 -31.34 20.85 -3.03
CA VAL A 660 -31.59 19.94 -1.89
C VAL A 660 -30.40 19.02 -1.67
N THR A 661 -29.93 18.38 -2.75
CA THR A 661 -28.80 17.46 -2.73
C THR A 661 -27.56 18.13 -3.31
N ILE A 662 -26.46 18.05 -2.56
CA ILE A 662 -25.14 18.52 -2.96
C ILE A 662 -24.17 17.44 -2.48
N GLU A 663 -23.79 16.54 -3.37
CA GLU A 663 -23.22 15.25 -3.00
C GLU A 663 -21.87 14.99 -3.68
N ASN A 664 -21.19 16.05 -4.08
CA ASN A 664 -19.90 15.94 -4.73
C ASN A 664 -18.96 17.02 -4.21
N VAL A 665 -17.87 16.62 -3.54
CA VAL A 665 -16.76 17.50 -3.20
C VAL A 665 -15.42 16.83 -3.47
N LEU A 666 -14.52 17.55 -4.13
CA LEU A 666 -13.16 17.08 -4.37
C LEU A 666 -12.15 18.22 -4.20
N ALA A 667 -11.09 17.99 -3.44
CA ALA A 667 -9.98 18.93 -3.37
C ALA A 667 -9.16 18.85 -4.66
N ILE A 668 -9.15 19.93 -5.44
CA ILE A 668 -8.45 20.02 -6.73
C ILE A 668 -6.99 20.38 -6.49
N ASP A 669 -6.78 21.40 -5.65
CA ASP A 669 -5.48 21.82 -5.15
C ASP A 669 -5.65 22.46 -3.76
N ARG A 670 -4.57 23.03 -3.22
CA ARG A 670 -4.56 23.68 -1.90
C ARG A 670 -5.56 24.83 -1.78
N ASP A 671 -5.94 25.48 -2.87
CA ASP A 671 -6.75 26.69 -2.86
C ASP A 671 -8.11 26.50 -3.56
N THR A 672 -8.34 25.36 -4.22
CA THR A 672 -9.50 25.12 -5.07
C THR A 672 -10.18 23.79 -4.78
N ILE A 673 -11.51 23.81 -4.68
CA ILE A 673 -12.35 22.60 -4.60
C ILE A 673 -13.33 22.53 -5.76
N LEU A 674 -13.67 21.32 -6.20
CA LEU A 674 -14.78 21.04 -7.09
C LEU A 674 -16.01 20.73 -6.23
N VAL A 675 -17.15 21.32 -6.56
CA VAL A 675 -18.46 21.01 -5.96
C VAL A 675 -19.48 20.80 -7.06
N ALA A 676 -20.34 19.79 -6.95
CA ALA A 676 -21.45 19.57 -7.87
C ALA A 676 -22.70 19.07 -7.14
N ASN A 677 -23.88 19.39 -7.68
CA ASN A 677 -25.13 18.90 -7.14
C ASN A 677 -25.48 17.54 -7.75
N ASP A 678 -26.15 16.72 -6.94
CA ASP A 678 -27.09 15.77 -7.47
C ASP A 678 -28.36 16.52 -7.88
N ASN A 679 -28.99 16.10 -8.98
CA ASN A 679 -30.21 16.73 -9.48
C ASN A 679 -31.46 15.87 -9.25
N ASN A 680 -31.33 14.72 -8.58
CA ASN A 680 -32.43 13.78 -8.30
C ASN A 680 -33.31 13.54 -9.52
N PHE A 681 -32.73 13.20 -10.67
CA PHE A 681 -33.43 13.12 -11.97
C PHE A 681 -34.88 12.58 -11.87
N ARG A 682 -35.97 13.31 -12.19
CA ARG A 682 -36.17 14.73 -12.57
C ARG A 682 -37.01 15.50 -11.52
N GLY A 683 -36.77 15.27 -10.23
CA GLY A 683 -37.54 15.85 -9.14
C GLY A 683 -37.00 17.19 -8.60
N GLY A 684 -35.71 17.48 -8.80
CA GLY A 684 -35.08 18.70 -8.29
C GLY A 684 -35.63 19.99 -8.91
N THR A 685 -35.85 21.02 -8.08
CA THR A 685 -36.32 22.36 -8.50
C THR A 685 -35.63 23.48 -7.73
N GLY A 686 -34.34 23.32 -7.42
CA GLY A 686 -33.50 24.34 -6.80
C GLY A 686 -33.43 25.65 -7.60
N ARG A 687 -33.58 25.59 -8.93
CA ARG A 687 -33.76 26.76 -9.81
C ARG A 687 -35.07 26.69 -10.62
N PRO A 688 -36.24 27.02 -10.03
CA PRO A 688 -37.53 26.87 -10.70
C PRO A 688 -37.67 27.81 -11.91
N PRO A 689 -38.51 27.46 -12.92
CA PRO A 689 -39.47 26.36 -12.93
C PRO A 689 -38.99 25.07 -13.62
N ALA A 690 -37.75 25.01 -14.10
CA ALA A 690 -37.22 23.85 -14.81
C ALA A 690 -36.67 22.79 -13.84
N PRO A 691 -36.61 21.51 -14.24
CA PRO A 691 -35.84 20.51 -13.52
C PRO A 691 -34.37 20.92 -13.38
N ASP A 692 -33.77 20.57 -12.25
CA ASP A 692 -32.38 20.92 -11.97
C ASP A 692 -31.40 20.28 -12.98
N GLN A 693 -30.48 21.11 -13.47
CA GLN A 693 -29.30 20.65 -14.20
C GLN A 693 -28.22 20.27 -13.18
N ASN A 694 -27.28 19.40 -13.55
CA ASN A 694 -26.08 19.26 -12.74
C ASN A 694 -25.15 20.45 -13.06
N GLU A 695 -24.90 21.28 -12.06
CA GLU A 695 -23.93 22.37 -12.12
C GLU A 695 -22.64 21.95 -11.41
N PHE A 696 -21.51 22.23 -12.06
CA PHE A 696 -20.18 21.89 -11.60
C PHE A 696 -19.44 23.20 -11.33
N LEU A 697 -18.94 23.36 -10.11
CA LEU A 697 -18.32 24.58 -9.61
C LEU A 697 -16.86 24.32 -9.28
N LEU A 698 -15.94 25.13 -9.81
CA LEU A 698 -14.61 25.29 -9.20
C LEU A 698 -14.66 26.48 -8.25
N LEU A 699 -14.44 26.23 -6.98
CA LEU A 699 -14.51 27.21 -5.91
C LEU A 699 -13.11 27.46 -5.35
N LYS A 700 -12.64 28.70 -5.48
CA LYS A 700 -11.44 29.17 -4.80
C LYS A 700 -11.76 29.52 -3.37
N LEU A 701 -11.06 28.88 -2.45
CA LEU A 701 -11.18 29.04 -1.02
C LEU A 701 -10.49 30.32 -0.55
N ASP A 702 -10.94 30.82 0.60
CA ASP A 702 -10.30 31.97 1.23
C ASP A 702 -9.12 31.60 2.13
N ARG A 703 -9.05 30.34 2.53
CA ARG A 703 -7.96 29.74 3.29
C ARG A 703 -7.49 28.48 2.58
N SER A 704 -6.17 28.39 2.38
CA SER A 704 -5.56 27.21 1.78
C SER A 704 -5.76 25.97 2.67
N LEU A 705 -6.06 24.85 2.05
CA LEU A 705 -6.05 23.53 2.66
C LEU A 705 -4.60 23.05 2.87
N ASN A 706 -4.37 22.28 3.92
CA ASN A 706 -3.13 21.53 4.11
C ASN A 706 -3.15 20.24 3.28
N LEU A 707 -3.23 20.40 1.95
CA LEU A 707 -3.46 19.30 1.02
C LEU A 707 -2.21 18.41 0.93
N ASP A 708 -2.41 17.12 1.15
CA ASP A 708 -1.37 16.11 0.93
C ASP A 708 -1.03 16.03 -0.57
N PRO A 709 0.26 16.05 -0.95
CA PRO A 709 0.67 16.03 -2.35
C PRO A 709 0.20 14.79 -3.11
N ARG A 710 -0.21 13.71 -2.43
CA ARG A 710 -0.73 12.48 -3.07
C ARG A 710 -2.20 12.58 -3.49
N ILE A 711 -2.94 13.59 -3.03
CA ILE A 711 -4.39 13.73 -3.29
C ILE A 711 -4.67 14.59 -4.55
N ALA A 712 -3.74 15.46 -4.96
CA ALA A 712 -4.02 16.45 -5.99
C ALA A 712 -4.12 15.89 -7.42
N GLY A 713 -5.24 16.18 -8.09
CA GLY A 713 -5.41 16.05 -9.54
C GLY A 713 -5.60 17.43 -10.18
N GLY A 714 -4.55 18.02 -10.75
CA GLY A 714 -4.71 19.27 -11.52
C GLY A 714 -3.43 20.07 -11.75
N VAL A 715 -2.53 20.16 -10.77
CA VAL A 715 -1.12 20.45 -11.08
C VAL A 715 -0.60 19.17 -11.69
N ALA A 716 0.00 19.22 -12.88
CA ALA A 716 0.71 18.08 -13.44
C ALA A 716 1.60 17.51 -12.33
N ALA A 717 1.18 16.39 -11.74
CA ALA A 717 2.07 15.56 -10.99
C ALA A 717 3.18 15.27 -12.00
N SER A 718 4.37 15.82 -11.73
CA SER A 718 5.56 15.10 -12.15
C SER A 718 5.31 13.63 -11.80
N PRO A 719 5.49 12.71 -12.77
CA PRO A 719 5.04 11.34 -12.75
C PRO A 719 5.39 10.85 -11.38
N SER A 720 4.32 10.50 -10.67
CA SER A 720 4.36 9.93 -9.35
C SER A 720 5.57 9.03 -9.28
N THR A 721 6.49 9.44 -8.43
CA THR A 721 7.46 8.58 -7.78
C THR A 721 6.87 7.18 -7.66
N PRO A 722 7.34 6.19 -8.42
CA PRO A 722 6.87 4.82 -8.27
C PRO A 722 6.89 4.41 -6.81
N ALA A 723 5.88 3.64 -6.40
CA ALA A 723 5.92 2.95 -5.13
C ALA A 723 7.28 2.25 -5.02
N ALA A 724 7.92 2.32 -3.85
CA ALA A 724 9.11 1.51 -3.58
C ALA A 724 8.76 0.06 -3.93
N ILE A 725 9.32 -0.43 -5.04
CA ILE A 725 9.16 -1.81 -5.46
C ILE A 725 9.98 -2.61 -4.47
N ASN A 726 9.32 -3.30 -3.54
CA ASN A 726 10.00 -4.27 -2.69
C ASN A 726 10.27 -5.49 -3.58
N ILE A 727 11.47 -5.56 -4.16
CA ILE A 727 11.85 -6.64 -5.07
C ILE A 727 12.05 -7.92 -4.24
N ASN A 728 11.08 -8.84 -4.30
CA ASN A 728 11.25 -10.21 -3.82
C ASN A 728 11.67 -11.11 -5.00
N PRO A 729 12.95 -11.50 -5.11
CA PRO A 729 13.46 -12.24 -6.27
C PRO A 729 12.77 -13.60 -6.51
N GLN A 730 12.08 -14.16 -5.51
CA GLN A 730 11.42 -15.46 -5.56
C GLN A 730 10.00 -15.41 -6.19
N GLN A 731 9.43 -14.22 -6.44
CA GLN A 731 8.06 -14.05 -6.93
C GLN A 731 7.93 -13.75 -8.44
N TYR A 732 9.02 -13.55 -9.17
CA TYR A 732 8.95 -13.18 -10.59
C TYR A 732 8.97 -14.41 -11.49
N ARG A 733 7.94 -14.56 -12.33
CA ARG A 733 7.95 -15.49 -13.47
C ARG A 733 8.42 -14.74 -14.71
N ALA A 734 9.52 -15.19 -15.30
CA ALA A 734 9.93 -14.74 -16.64
C ALA A 734 8.98 -15.39 -17.68
N THR A 735 8.22 -14.56 -18.38
CA THR A 735 7.37 -15.01 -19.49
C THR A 735 8.05 -14.63 -20.80
N THR A 736 8.50 -15.64 -21.56
CA THR A 736 9.01 -15.42 -22.92
C THR A 736 7.83 -15.37 -23.89
N ILE A 737 7.69 -14.25 -24.59
CA ILE A 737 6.65 -14.06 -25.59
C ILE A 737 7.29 -14.14 -26.98
N PRO A 738 7.10 -15.24 -27.72
CA PRO A 738 7.64 -15.35 -29.06
C PRO A 738 6.84 -14.41 -30.00
N ILE A 739 7.53 -13.46 -30.62
CA ILE A 739 6.94 -12.65 -31.69
C ILE A 739 7.01 -13.47 -32.98
N ALA A 740 5.97 -14.27 -33.24
CA ALA A 740 5.85 -15.03 -34.48
C ALA A 740 5.37 -14.12 -35.62
N ASN A 741 5.84 -14.38 -36.84
CA ASN A 741 5.43 -13.67 -38.07
C ASN A 741 5.71 -12.16 -38.03
N LEU A 742 6.89 -11.77 -37.57
CA LEU A 742 7.39 -10.40 -37.74
C LEU A 742 7.20 -9.98 -39.20
N ALA A 743 6.52 -8.86 -39.41
CA ALA A 743 6.24 -8.35 -40.74
C ALA A 743 7.55 -8.16 -41.53
N ARG A 744 7.51 -8.35 -42.84
CA ARG A 744 8.66 -8.06 -43.71
C ARG A 744 8.98 -6.55 -43.63
N LEU A 745 10.23 -6.20 -43.32
CA LEU A 745 10.70 -4.81 -43.30
C LEU A 745 11.07 -4.34 -44.72
N ALA A 746 12.02 -5.02 -45.37
CA ALA A 746 12.50 -4.71 -46.71
C ALA A 746 13.36 -5.86 -47.27
N ASN A 747 13.88 -5.71 -48.50
CA ASN A 747 14.99 -6.53 -48.99
C ASN A 747 16.29 -5.72 -48.92
N SER A 748 17.40 -6.37 -48.58
CA SER A 748 18.73 -5.78 -48.70
C SER A 748 19.07 -5.50 -50.17
N PRO A 749 20.09 -4.66 -50.47
CA PRO A 749 20.63 -4.50 -51.82
C PRO A 749 21.11 -5.82 -52.48
N ALA A 750 21.38 -6.86 -51.69
CA ALA A 750 21.69 -8.22 -52.15
C ALA A 750 20.44 -9.11 -52.31
N ASN A 751 19.24 -8.51 -52.28
CA ASN A 751 17.93 -9.15 -52.39
C ASN A 751 17.63 -10.20 -51.31
N GLN A 752 18.26 -10.07 -50.13
CA GLN A 752 17.92 -10.89 -48.96
C GLN A 752 16.73 -10.27 -48.23
N GLU A 753 15.75 -11.09 -47.86
CA GLU A 753 14.61 -10.63 -47.08
C GLU A 753 15.02 -10.30 -45.65
N ILE A 754 14.60 -9.14 -45.16
CA ILE A 754 14.84 -8.68 -43.79
C ILE A 754 13.49 -8.58 -43.08
N ALA A 755 13.35 -9.36 -42.02
CA ALA A 755 12.20 -9.28 -41.13
C ALA A 755 12.32 -8.05 -40.22
N PHE A 756 11.18 -7.50 -39.84
CA PHE A 756 11.10 -6.44 -38.84
C PHE A 756 11.52 -7.00 -37.47
N GLY A 757 12.34 -6.29 -36.69
CA GLY A 757 12.84 -6.77 -35.40
C GLY A 757 14.03 -5.94 -34.93
N GLY A 758 14.73 -6.38 -33.88
CA GLY A 758 15.83 -5.62 -33.28
C GLY A 758 15.30 -4.40 -32.55
N PHE A 759 14.82 -4.62 -31.32
CA PHE A 759 14.26 -3.56 -30.50
C PHE A 759 15.20 -3.19 -29.36
N SER A 760 15.34 -1.90 -29.12
CA SER A 760 16.03 -1.29 -27.98
C SER A 760 15.04 -0.49 -27.15
N GLY A 761 15.30 -0.45 -25.84
CA GLY A 761 14.51 0.26 -24.85
C GLY A 761 13.06 -0.23 -24.70
N LEU A 762 12.47 -0.02 -23.52
CA LEU A 762 11.06 -0.30 -23.30
C LEU A 762 10.42 0.71 -22.35
N LEU A 763 9.45 1.46 -22.86
CA LEU A 763 8.61 2.36 -22.07
C LEU A 763 7.23 1.74 -21.87
N TYR A 764 6.82 1.60 -20.60
CA TYR A 764 5.46 1.24 -20.25
C TYR A 764 4.55 2.48 -20.29
N GLU A 765 3.49 2.44 -21.09
CA GLU A 765 2.55 3.56 -21.29
C GLU A 765 1.22 3.35 -20.55
N GLY A 766 1.14 2.34 -19.67
CA GLY A 766 -0.06 2.02 -18.89
C GLY A 766 -0.88 0.88 -19.49
N ARG A 767 -2.14 0.73 -19.07
CA ARG A 767 -3.09 -0.25 -19.64
C ARG A 767 -4.02 0.41 -20.65
N SER A 768 -4.40 -0.29 -21.70
CA SER A 768 -5.50 0.07 -22.60
C SER A 768 -6.85 -0.27 -21.97
N GLN A 769 -7.93 0.25 -22.55
CA GLN A 769 -9.31 0.05 -22.06
C GLN A 769 -9.73 -1.43 -22.01
N ASN A 770 -9.16 -2.28 -22.87
CA ASN A 770 -9.38 -3.72 -22.91
C ASN A 770 -8.51 -4.52 -21.89
N GLY A 771 -7.79 -3.84 -21.00
CA GLY A 771 -6.92 -4.45 -19.99
C GLY A 771 -5.53 -4.87 -20.47
N ASN A 772 -5.22 -4.76 -21.78
CA ASN A 772 -3.88 -5.04 -22.29
C ASN A 772 -2.86 -4.02 -21.76
N LEU A 773 -1.61 -4.44 -21.63
CA LEU A 773 -0.49 -3.57 -21.30
C LEU A 773 -0.05 -2.82 -22.56
N ARG A 774 0.13 -1.51 -22.50
CA ARG A 774 0.65 -0.68 -23.59
C ARG A 774 2.12 -0.39 -23.40
N PHE A 775 2.88 -0.59 -24.46
CA PHE A 775 4.32 -0.35 -24.48
C PHE A 775 4.72 0.45 -25.72
N LEU A 776 5.78 1.24 -25.56
CA LEU A 776 6.52 1.88 -26.63
C LEU A 776 7.97 1.36 -26.58
N THR A 777 8.42 0.76 -27.67
CA THR A 777 9.83 0.38 -27.89
C THR A 777 10.30 1.03 -29.19
N HIS A 778 11.55 0.82 -29.60
CA HIS A 778 12.04 1.34 -30.86
C HIS A 778 13.10 0.47 -31.49
N THR A 779 13.37 0.73 -32.75
CA THR A 779 14.54 0.16 -33.42
C THR A 779 15.80 0.96 -33.06
N ASP A 780 16.94 0.28 -33.07
CA ASP A 780 18.29 0.85 -32.93
C ASP A 780 18.78 1.47 -34.26
N ARG A 781 20.09 1.36 -34.55
CA ARG A 781 20.70 1.70 -35.84
C ARG A 781 20.23 0.87 -37.06
N GLY A 782 19.44 -0.17 -36.84
CA GLY A 782 18.89 -1.02 -37.89
C GLY A 782 19.78 -2.19 -38.32
N PRO A 783 19.33 -2.99 -39.29
CA PRO A 783 19.90 -4.29 -39.60
C PRO A 783 21.38 -4.24 -40.02
N ASN A 784 22.24 -4.75 -39.15
CA ASN A 784 23.68 -4.80 -39.33
C ASN A 784 24.27 -6.16 -38.91
N ALA A 785 25.49 -6.43 -39.34
CA ALA A 785 26.27 -7.60 -38.89
C ALA A 785 27.40 -7.19 -37.93
N GLU A 786 28.04 -8.18 -37.31
CA GLU A 786 29.28 -7.95 -36.56
C GLU A 786 30.36 -7.33 -37.46
N PRO A 787 31.24 -6.46 -36.93
CA PRO A 787 32.27 -5.82 -37.73
C PRO A 787 33.24 -6.85 -38.30
N THR A 788 33.64 -6.67 -39.55
CA THR A 788 34.61 -7.51 -40.24
C THR A 788 35.79 -6.67 -40.74
N ASP A 789 36.94 -7.31 -40.92
CA ASP A 789 38.09 -6.66 -41.55
C ASP A 789 37.86 -6.60 -43.07
N ILE A 790 37.85 -5.39 -43.61
CA ILE A 790 37.83 -5.13 -45.05
C ILE A 790 39.07 -4.31 -45.39
N ASN A 791 40.06 -4.95 -46.01
CA ASN A 791 41.32 -4.32 -46.44
C ASN A 791 42.09 -3.63 -45.29
N GLY A 792 42.12 -4.23 -44.10
CA GLY A 792 42.81 -3.70 -42.92
C GLY A 792 42.00 -2.66 -42.14
N VAL A 793 40.73 -2.45 -42.48
CA VAL A 793 39.81 -1.54 -41.78
C VAL A 793 38.66 -2.34 -41.19
N ARG A 794 38.52 -2.28 -39.86
CA ARG A 794 37.37 -2.86 -39.15
C ARG A 794 36.11 -2.10 -39.53
N SER A 795 35.26 -2.74 -40.32
CA SER A 795 34.11 -2.13 -40.98
C SER A 795 32.81 -2.82 -40.55
N ARG A 796 31.74 -2.05 -40.37
CA ARG A 796 30.41 -2.51 -39.95
C ARG A 796 29.48 -2.66 -41.16
N PRO A 797 29.03 -3.87 -41.52
CA PRO A 797 28.09 -4.05 -42.63
C PRO A 797 26.67 -3.63 -42.25
N PHE A 798 26.06 -2.76 -43.06
CA PHE A 798 24.66 -2.36 -42.97
C PHE A 798 23.86 -3.00 -44.10
N ALA A 799 22.88 -3.82 -43.73
CA ALA A 799 22.03 -4.51 -44.70
C ALA A 799 21.00 -3.58 -45.35
N LEU A 800 20.61 -2.52 -44.64
CA LEU A 800 19.74 -1.44 -45.12
C LEU A 800 20.37 -0.07 -44.78
N PRO A 801 21.28 0.46 -45.62
CA PRO A 801 21.94 1.74 -45.35
C PRO A 801 21.00 2.96 -45.26
N ASP A 802 19.80 2.86 -45.84
CA ASP A 802 18.73 3.86 -45.81
C ASP A 802 17.68 3.60 -44.72
N PHE A 803 18.00 2.75 -43.74
CA PHE A 803 17.10 2.43 -42.64
C PHE A 803 16.76 3.67 -41.79
N GLN A 804 15.46 3.87 -41.60
CA GLN A 804 14.93 4.91 -40.71
C GLN A 804 14.54 4.30 -39.34
N PRO A 805 15.22 4.71 -38.25
CA PRO A 805 14.83 4.35 -36.89
C PRO A 805 13.38 4.75 -36.61
N SER A 806 12.64 3.90 -35.88
CA SER A 806 11.21 4.10 -35.65
C SER A 806 10.81 3.66 -34.25
N TRP A 807 9.83 4.35 -33.67
CA TRP A 807 9.10 3.83 -32.52
C TRP A 807 8.10 2.77 -32.94
N ILE A 808 7.90 1.79 -32.07
CA ILE A 808 6.86 0.77 -32.15
C ILE A 808 6.03 0.85 -30.88
N ARG A 809 4.79 1.30 -31.02
CA ARG A 809 3.78 1.20 -29.96
C ARG A 809 3.00 -0.09 -30.15
N PHE A 810 2.76 -0.83 -29.07
CA PHE A 810 2.01 -2.07 -29.11
C PHE A 810 1.24 -2.33 -27.82
N GLU A 811 0.21 -3.16 -27.92
CA GLU A 811 -0.51 -3.73 -26.79
C GLU A 811 -0.12 -5.19 -26.58
N LEU A 812 0.06 -5.59 -25.33
CA LEU A 812 0.29 -6.96 -24.88
C LEU A 812 -0.89 -7.42 -24.03
N ASN A 813 -1.59 -8.46 -24.49
CA ASN A 813 -2.58 -9.14 -23.67
C ASN A 813 -1.88 -10.05 -22.65
N PRO A 814 -2.01 -9.80 -21.33
CA PRO A 814 -1.29 -10.56 -20.32
C PRO A 814 -1.82 -11.99 -20.11
N THR A 815 -3.03 -12.29 -20.61
CA THR A 815 -3.67 -13.61 -20.48
C THR A 815 -3.27 -14.54 -21.62
N THR A 816 -3.25 -14.03 -22.85
CA THR A 816 -2.96 -14.82 -24.05
C THR A 816 -1.53 -14.66 -24.56
N ASN A 817 -0.77 -13.71 -24.00
CA ASN A 817 0.52 -13.24 -24.50
C ASN A 817 0.46 -12.69 -25.94
N ALA A 818 -0.73 -12.36 -26.45
CA ALA A 818 -0.89 -11.83 -27.79
C ALA A 818 -0.44 -10.35 -27.86
N ILE A 819 0.32 -10.02 -28.90
CA ILE A 819 0.68 -8.63 -29.24
C ILE A 819 -0.30 -8.11 -30.30
N SER A 820 -0.83 -6.91 -30.10
CA SER A 820 -1.75 -6.24 -31.02
C SER A 820 -1.44 -4.74 -31.14
N ASN A 821 -2.21 -4.04 -31.99
CA ASN A 821 -2.18 -2.58 -32.12
C ASN A 821 -0.78 -1.99 -32.41
N LEU A 822 0.00 -2.69 -33.24
CA LEU A 822 1.34 -2.28 -33.65
C LEU A 822 1.29 -1.00 -34.50
N GLN A 823 1.72 0.11 -33.91
CA GLN A 823 1.87 1.39 -34.60
C GLN A 823 3.35 1.73 -34.74
N ARG A 824 3.79 1.92 -35.99
CA ARG A 824 5.15 2.37 -36.31
C ARG A 824 5.18 3.88 -36.55
N ILE A 825 6.10 4.58 -35.89
CA ILE A 825 6.30 6.02 -36.05
C ILE A 825 7.77 6.25 -36.43
N GLY A 826 8.04 6.65 -37.67
CA GLY A 826 9.40 6.91 -38.15
C GLY A 826 9.96 8.19 -37.52
N LEU A 827 11.19 8.10 -36.99
CA LEU A 827 11.86 9.22 -36.34
C LEU A 827 12.46 10.17 -37.37
N ARG A 828 12.32 11.47 -37.10
CA ARG A 828 12.68 12.54 -38.04
C ARG A 828 13.54 13.59 -37.35
N ASN A 829 14.43 14.19 -38.12
CA ASN A 829 15.25 15.31 -37.71
C ASN A 829 14.42 16.61 -37.60
N LYS A 830 15.03 17.70 -37.11
CA LYS A 830 14.37 19.00 -36.93
C LYS A 830 13.79 19.58 -38.22
N ASP A 831 14.43 19.28 -39.35
CA ASP A 831 14.00 19.67 -40.71
C ASP A 831 12.96 18.70 -41.32
N ASN A 832 12.45 17.75 -40.54
CA ASN A 832 11.56 16.66 -40.94
C ASN A 832 12.18 15.58 -41.85
N SER A 833 13.47 15.64 -42.17
CA SER A 833 14.14 14.53 -42.86
C SER A 833 14.15 13.27 -41.98
N PRO A 834 14.06 12.05 -42.55
CA PRO A 834 14.25 10.81 -41.80
C PRO A 834 15.61 10.79 -41.09
N LEU A 835 15.64 10.38 -39.82
CA LEU A 835 16.92 10.00 -39.19
C LEU A 835 17.44 8.71 -39.84
N SER A 836 18.76 8.54 -39.86
CA SER A 836 19.41 7.30 -40.29
C SER A 836 20.08 6.59 -39.10
N GLY A 837 20.31 5.30 -39.25
CA GLY A 837 21.12 4.51 -38.32
C GLY A 837 22.62 4.49 -38.67
N LEU A 838 23.09 5.32 -39.62
CA LEU A 838 24.48 5.27 -40.04
C LEU A 838 25.41 5.86 -38.96
N PRO A 839 26.68 5.41 -38.87
CA PRO A 839 27.64 5.94 -37.92
C PRO A 839 27.83 7.46 -38.03
N ASN A 840 27.96 8.14 -36.88
CA ASN A 840 27.78 9.59 -36.82
C ASN A 840 28.92 10.39 -37.48
N LEU A 841 30.12 10.36 -36.89
CA LEU A 841 31.27 11.09 -37.41
C LEU A 841 32.58 10.31 -37.18
N GLN A 842 33.49 10.40 -38.14
CA GLN A 842 34.83 9.83 -38.01
C GLN A 842 35.72 10.76 -37.16
N GLY A 843 36.41 10.17 -36.19
CA GLY A 843 37.42 10.81 -35.36
C GLY A 843 38.82 10.30 -35.68
N GLN A 844 39.76 10.52 -34.78
CA GLN A 844 41.06 9.87 -34.87
C GLN A 844 40.90 8.36 -34.59
N ALA A 845 41.44 7.53 -35.48
CA ALA A 845 41.36 6.09 -35.35
C ALA A 845 41.95 5.61 -34.01
N GLY A 846 41.21 4.74 -33.33
CA GLY A 846 41.59 4.19 -32.03
C GLY A 846 41.24 5.06 -30.82
N LEU A 847 40.65 6.24 -30.99
CA LEU A 847 40.18 7.07 -29.86
C LEU A 847 38.66 7.02 -29.74
N ALA A 848 38.17 7.18 -28.50
CA ALA A 848 36.77 7.16 -28.10
C ALA A 848 35.84 8.09 -28.91
N ASN A 849 36.36 9.16 -29.50
CA ASN A 849 35.56 10.15 -30.24
C ASN A 849 35.32 9.78 -31.73
N SER A 850 35.75 8.58 -32.16
CA SER A 850 35.49 8.04 -33.49
C SER A 850 34.36 7.02 -33.46
N ASP A 851 33.44 7.10 -34.43
CA ASP A 851 32.47 6.04 -34.69
C ASP A 851 33.02 5.05 -35.72
N GLU A 852 32.29 3.95 -35.90
CA GLU A 852 32.66 2.85 -36.79
C GLU A 852 32.62 3.26 -38.28
N VAL A 853 33.37 2.55 -39.12
CA VAL A 853 33.31 2.71 -40.57
C VAL A 853 32.19 1.82 -41.13
N GLY A 854 31.09 2.42 -41.57
CA GLY A 854 29.99 1.68 -42.19
C GLY A 854 30.33 1.22 -43.61
N VAL A 855 29.86 0.02 -43.99
CA VAL A 855 29.91 -0.50 -45.37
C VAL A 855 28.57 -1.09 -45.78
N ASP A 856 28.26 -1.09 -47.08
CA ASP A 856 27.12 -1.86 -47.60
C ASP A 856 27.42 -3.37 -47.58
N VAL A 857 26.42 -4.19 -47.93
CA VAL A 857 26.54 -5.65 -48.03
C VAL A 857 27.56 -6.15 -49.07
N PHE A 858 28.09 -5.25 -49.91
CA PHE A 858 29.14 -5.54 -50.90
C PHE A 858 30.52 -5.05 -50.45
N GLY A 859 30.64 -4.53 -49.23
CA GLY A 859 31.88 -4.02 -48.66
C GLY A 859 32.26 -2.62 -49.14
N ARG A 860 31.35 -1.87 -49.76
CA ARG A 860 31.61 -0.49 -50.18
C ARG A 860 31.39 0.46 -49.01
N THR A 861 32.35 1.34 -48.74
CA THR A 861 32.27 2.32 -47.65
C THR A 861 31.06 3.23 -47.80
N LEU A 862 30.28 3.32 -46.72
CA LEU A 862 29.16 4.24 -46.56
C LEU A 862 29.65 5.55 -45.98
N LYS A 863 29.02 6.65 -46.39
CA LYS A 863 29.29 7.96 -45.81
C LYS A 863 28.66 8.02 -44.41
N ASN A 864 29.45 8.42 -43.41
CA ASN A 864 28.93 8.77 -42.09
C ASN A 864 27.83 9.85 -42.18
N ASP A 865 26.83 9.74 -41.32
CA ASP A 865 25.75 10.72 -41.20
C ASP A 865 25.91 11.49 -39.89
N PRO A 866 26.23 12.80 -39.90
CA PRO A 866 26.35 13.59 -38.68
C PRO A 866 25.10 13.63 -37.79
N PHE A 867 23.93 13.25 -38.30
CA PHE A 867 22.69 13.10 -37.54
C PHE A 867 22.28 11.65 -37.35
N GLY A 868 23.11 10.71 -37.79
CA GLY A 868 22.95 9.29 -37.55
C GLY A 868 22.95 8.98 -36.06
N VAL A 869 22.08 8.04 -35.68
CA VAL A 869 21.80 7.67 -34.29
C VAL A 869 21.82 6.17 -34.12
N ASP A 870 22.26 5.76 -32.94
CA ASP A 870 22.09 4.41 -32.43
C ASP A 870 21.38 4.50 -31.10
N LEU A 871 20.05 4.48 -31.18
CA LEU A 871 19.18 4.81 -30.07
C LEU A 871 19.00 3.60 -29.14
N GLU A 872 19.04 3.83 -27.84
CA GLU A 872 18.96 2.77 -26.81
C GLU A 872 17.82 2.95 -25.80
N GLY A 873 18.06 3.57 -24.64
CA GLY A 873 16.99 3.79 -23.67
C GLY A 873 15.94 4.78 -24.17
N ILE A 874 14.68 4.63 -23.73
CA ILE A 874 13.59 5.59 -23.99
C ILE A 874 12.81 5.90 -22.70
N THR A 875 12.48 7.18 -22.51
CA THR A 875 11.60 7.63 -21.42
C THR A 875 10.69 8.78 -21.88
N ARG A 876 9.69 9.13 -21.07
CA ARG A 876 8.73 10.21 -21.35
C ARG A 876 8.72 11.23 -20.21
N ALA A 877 8.83 12.51 -20.58
CA ALA A 877 8.76 13.64 -19.67
C ALA A 877 7.30 14.15 -19.49
N ASP A 878 7.10 15.00 -18.49
CA ASP A 878 5.78 15.44 -18.00
C ASP A 878 5.04 16.28 -19.03
N ASP A 879 5.80 17.03 -19.81
CA ASP A 879 5.32 17.83 -20.94
C ASP A 879 4.88 16.98 -22.14
N GLY A 880 5.00 15.66 -22.04
CA GLY A 880 4.64 14.71 -23.08
C GLY A 880 5.71 14.49 -24.15
N THR A 881 6.89 15.11 -24.01
CA THR A 881 8.04 14.85 -24.88
C THR A 881 8.73 13.53 -24.52
N TYR A 882 9.41 12.93 -25.48
CA TYR A 882 10.14 11.68 -25.31
C TYR A 882 11.62 11.95 -25.32
N TRP A 883 12.36 11.26 -24.45
CA TRP A 883 13.81 11.39 -24.34
C TRP A 883 14.46 10.05 -24.59
N MET A 884 15.52 10.05 -25.39
CA MET A 884 16.22 8.83 -25.81
C MET A 884 17.72 8.96 -25.62
N ALA A 885 18.37 7.86 -25.25
CA ALA A 885 19.83 7.73 -25.20
C ALA A 885 20.39 7.29 -26.55
N ASP A 886 21.64 7.67 -26.83
CA ASP A 886 22.37 7.32 -28.06
C ASP A 886 23.79 6.81 -27.75
N GLU A 887 24.15 5.65 -28.34
CA GLU A 887 25.40 4.94 -28.07
C GLU A 887 26.59 5.50 -28.87
N TYR A 888 26.35 6.06 -30.07
CA TYR A 888 27.43 6.52 -30.96
C TYR A 888 28.24 7.65 -30.35
N ARG A 889 27.69 8.86 -30.29
CA ARG A 889 28.34 9.98 -29.59
C ARG A 889 27.45 10.29 -28.41
N PRO A 890 27.83 9.92 -27.17
CA PRO A 890 26.90 9.78 -26.06
C PRO A 890 26.03 11.01 -25.94
N SER A 891 24.80 10.91 -26.43
CA SER A 891 23.90 12.03 -26.54
C SER A 891 22.53 11.67 -26.00
N ILE A 892 21.79 12.70 -25.62
CA ILE A 892 20.38 12.58 -25.25
C ILE A 892 19.56 13.39 -26.23
N LEU A 893 18.51 12.77 -26.76
CA LEU A 893 17.68 13.33 -27.81
C LEU A 893 16.26 13.52 -27.27
N GLN A 894 15.71 14.72 -27.48
CA GLN A 894 14.34 15.05 -27.14
C GLN A 894 13.48 15.04 -28.41
N PHE A 895 12.39 14.28 -28.42
CA PHE A 895 11.43 14.18 -29.50
C PHE A 895 10.05 14.67 -29.07
N ASP A 896 9.30 15.25 -30.00
CA ASP A 896 7.87 15.48 -29.80
C ASP A 896 7.07 14.17 -29.94
N ALA A 897 5.77 14.22 -29.60
CA ALA A 897 4.90 13.05 -29.65
C ALA A 897 4.68 12.46 -31.07
N THR A 898 5.12 13.15 -32.12
CA THR A 898 5.03 12.69 -33.51
C THR A 898 6.31 12.00 -34.01
N GLY A 899 7.34 11.91 -33.16
CA GLY A 899 8.66 11.38 -33.49
C GLY A 899 9.57 12.39 -34.20
N LYS A 900 9.29 13.69 -34.12
CA LYS A 900 10.16 14.74 -34.66
C LYS A 900 11.14 15.21 -33.58
N LEU A 901 12.43 15.28 -33.93
CA LEU A 901 13.48 15.78 -33.06
C LEU A 901 13.22 17.25 -32.70
N ILE A 902 13.21 17.53 -31.39
CA ILE A 902 13.18 18.87 -30.81
C ILE A 902 14.61 19.38 -30.63
N GLU A 903 15.44 18.60 -29.93
CA GLU A 903 16.82 18.96 -29.63
C GLU A 903 17.69 17.71 -29.38
N ARG A 904 18.98 17.79 -29.72
CA ARG A 904 19.99 16.78 -29.37
C ARG A 904 21.07 17.45 -28.52
N TYR A 905 21.39 16.86 -27.38
CA TYR A 905 22.43 17.36 -26.48
C TYR A 905 23.63 16.42 -26.51
N VAL A 906 24.81 16.98 -26.79
CA VAL A 906 26.06 16.24 -27.00
C VAL A 906 27.14 16.70 -26.00
N PRO A 907 28.20 15.90 -25.79
CA PRO A 907 29.35 16.32 -25.00
C PRO A 907 30.01 17.59 -25.55
N LYS A 908 30.56 18.39 -24.64
CA LYS A 908 31.37 19.54 -25.02
C LYS A 908 32.53 19.12 -25.93
N ARG A 909 32.72 19.86 -27.03
CA ARG A 909 33.65 19.58 -28.14
C ARG A 909 33.25 18.44 -29.08
N SER A 910 31.99 18.03 -29.12
CA SER A 910 31.50 17.10 -30.15
C SER A 910 31.31 17.75 -31.52
N ASN A 911 31.07 19.07 -31.57
CA ASN A 911 30.94 19.81 -32.82
C ASN A 911 32.33 20.12 -33.39
N VAL A 912 32.80 19.26 -34.29
CA VAL A 912 34.13 19.30 -34.92
C VAL A 912 34.01 19.47 -36.43
N ASN A 913 35.08 19.95 -37.07
CA ASN A 913 35.16 20.11 -38.53
C ASN A 913 34.01 20.93 -39.15
N GLY A 914 33.45 21.89 -38.39
CA GLY A 914 32.35 22.75 -38.85
C GLY A 914 30.96 22.09 -38.86
N VAL A 915 30.82 20.87 -38.33
CA VAL A 915 29.55 20.13 -38.30
C VAL A 915 28.89 20.28 -36.92
N ASN A 916 27.67 20.82 -36.90
CA ASN A 916 26.87 20.92 -35.68
C ASN A 916 25.97 19.68 -35.54
N THR A 917 26.35 18.81 -34.63
CA THR A 917 25.65 17.55 -34.32
C THR A 917 24.62 17.68 -33.19
N GLY A 918 24.62 18.82 -32.48
CA GLY A 918 23.73 19.08 -31.35
C GLY A 918 24.24 20.19 -30.44
N VAL A 919 23.48 20.50 -29.40
CA VAL A 919 23.84 21.47 -28.37
C VAL A 919 24.87 20.85 -27.42
N GLU A 920 26.04 21.48 -27.30
CA GLU A 920 27.14 21.04 -26.42
C GLU A 920 26.85 21.30 -24.93
N ALA A 921 25.93 20.55 -24.34
CA ALA A 921 25.48 20.74 -22.97
C ALA A 921 26.04 19.69 -21.98
N LEU A 922 26.58 18.57 -22.48
CA LEU A 922 27.03 17.47 -21.63
C LEU A 922 28.52 17.61 -21.27
N PRO A 923 28.99 17.05 -20.13
CA PRO A 923 30.39 17.11 -19.74
C PRO A 923 31.30 16.50 -20.81
N ARG A 924 32.45 17.14 -21.07
CA ARG A 924 33.39 16.71 -22.12
C ARG A 924 33.86 15.25 -21.93
N VAL A 925 33.93 14.78 -20.68
CA VAL A 925 34.44 13.45 -20.35
C VAL A 925 33.65 12.33 -21.02
N TYR A 926 32.34 12.52 -21.29
CA TYR A 926 31.52 11.54 -22.00
C TYR A 926 31.98 11.29 -23.45
N GLY A 927 32.73 12.21 -24.06
CA GLY A 927 33.42 11.94 -25.34
C GLY A 927 34.51 10.88 -25.24
N GLN A 928 34.91 10.46 -24.03
CA GLN A 928 35.90 9.40 -23.79
C GLN A 928 35.26 8.02 -23.62
N ARG A 929 34.10 7.78 -24.25
CA ARG A 929 33.44 6.47 -24.24
C ARG A 929 34.20 5.44 -25.10
N ARG A 930 34.29 4.18 -24.67
CA ARG A 930 34.78 3.09 -25.55
C ARG A 930 34.03 3.09 -26.88
N ALA A 931 34.70 2.80 -28.01
CA ALA A 931 34.07 2.71 -29.34
C ALA A 931 32.73 1.95 -29.28
N ASN A 932 31.64 2.56 -29.75
CA ASN A 932 30.29 1.96 -29.73
C ASN A 932 29.83 1.56 -28.31
N ARG A 933 30.03 2.43 -27.32
CA ARG A 933 29.59 2.20 -25.94
C ARG A 933 29.16 3.46 -25.19
N GLY A 934 28.18 4.17 -25.74
CA GLY A 934 27.68 5.46 -25.24
C GLY A 934 26.63 5.34 -24.16
N PHE A 935 25.61 6.21 -24.20
CA PHE A 935 24.51 6.09 -23.24
C PHE A 935 23.65 4.90 -23.64
N GLU A 936 23.46 3.95 -22.71
CA GLU A 936 22.60 2.79 -22.93
C GLU A 936 21.19 3.06 -22.42
N ALA A 937 21.08 3.64 -21.23
CA ALA A 937 19.80 3.77 -20.56
C ALA A 937 19.45 5.22 -20.28
N ILE A 938 18.15 5.50 -20.23
CA ILE A 938 17.62 6.81 -19.90
C ILE A 938 16.36 6.67 -19.04
N ALA A 939 16.28 7.48 -17.98
CA ALA A 939 15.14 7.52 -17.09
C ALA A 939 14.74 8.96 -16.80
N TYR A 940 13.48 9.19 -16.45
CA TYR A 940 12.97 10.49 -16.07
C TYR A 940 12.36 10.44 -14.66
N GLN A 941 12.68 11.43 -13.82
CA GLN A 941 12.00 11.66 -12.54
C GLN A 941 12.16 13.12 -12.09
N ASN A 942 11.15 13.64 -11.39
CA ASN A 942 11.19 14.95 -10.73
C ASN A 942 11.69 16.09 -11.63
N GLY A 943 11.25 16.13 -12.89
CA GLY A 943 11.68 17.18 -13.81
C GLY A 943 13.07 16.99 -14.40
N LYS A 944 13.75 15.86 -14.18
CA LYS A 944 15.14 15.61 -14.60
C LYS A 944 15.25 14.34 -15.46
N VAL A 945 16.18 14.37 -16.40
CA VAL A 945 16.57 13.24 -17.25
C VAL A 945 17.86 12.66 -16.72
N TYR A 946 17.90 11.34 -16.52
CA TYR A 946 19.07 10.60 -16.07
C TYR A 946 19.54 9.68 -17.19
N ALA A 947 20.79 9.80 -17.63
CA ALA A 947 21.37 8.96 -18.68
C ALA A 947 22.54 8.15 -18.14
N PHE A 948 22.56 6.85 -18.43
CA PHE A 948 23.51 5.89 -17.88
C PHE A 948 24.49 5.47 -18.98
N ILE A 949 25.78 5.69 -18.77
CA ILE A 949 26.79 5.22 -19.73
C ILE A 949 26.82 3.69 -19.70
N GLN A 950 26.88 3.06 -20.86
CA GLN A 950 26.82 1.61 -21.00
C GLN A 950 28.01 0.90 -20.33
N SER A 951 29.21 1.46 -20.48
CA SER A 951 30.46 0.95 -19.91
C SER A 951 31.30 2.09 -19.36
N ALA A 952 32.28 1.78 -18.50
CA ALA A 952 33.17 2.79 -17.95
C ALA A 952 33.82 3.63 -19.07
N LEU A 953 34.05 4.92 -18.80
CA LEU A 953 34.73 5.78 -19.76
C LEU A 953 36.21 5.38 -19.83
N ASP A 954 36.80 5.43 -21.02
CA ASP A 954 38.24 5.27 -21.17
C ASP A 954 38.90 6.62 -20.88
N ASN A 955 39.06 6.97 -19.60
CA ASN A 955 39.51 8.30 -19.19
C ASN A 955 40.78 8.22 -18.32
N PRO A 956 41.95 8.72 -18.80
CA PRO A 956 42.18 9.29 -20.13
C PRO A 956 42.05 8.25 -21.25
N ASP A 957 41.69 8.71 -22.45
CA ASP A 957 41.46 7.87 -23.63
C ASP A 957 42.75 7.25 -24.19
N THR A 958 42.68 5.95 -24.51
CA THR A 958 43.78 5.09 -24.96
C THR A 958 43.35 4.22 -26.13
N ALA A 959 44.30 3.90 -27.01
CA ALA A 959 44.02 3.16 -28.25
C ALA A 959 43.38 1.77 -28.08
N ASN A 960 43.44 1.20 -26.88
CA ASN A 960 43.00 -0.16 -26.55
C ASN A 960 41.94 -0.20 -25.45
N ASP A 961 41.24 0.91 -25.19
CA ASP A 961 40.25 1.11 -24.12
C ASP A 961 40.62 0.47 -22.76
N SER A 962 41.91 0.50 -22.40
CA SER A 962 42.40 -0.28 -21.25
C SER A 962 41.90 0.25 -19.90
N ASN A 963 41.66 1.56 -19.78
CA ASN A 963 41.12 2.16 -18.56
C ASN A 963 39.63 1.81 -18.41
N SER A 964 38.88 1.85 -19.52
CA SER A 964 37.48 1.42 -19.54
C SER A 964 37.33 -0.06 -19.15
N ARG A 965 38.11 -0.95 -19.79
CA ARG A 965 37.99 -2.42 -19.59
C ARG A 965 38.39 -2.93 -18.21
N SER A 966 39.13 -2.12 -17.44
CA SER A 966 39.58 -2.48 -16.09
C SER A 966 38.80 -1.77 -14.97
N SER A 967 37.87 -0.88 -15.34
CA SER A 967 37.09 -0.07 -14.39
C SER A 967 35.77 -0.72 -14.03
N LEU A 968 35.41 -0.65 -12.75
CA LEU A 968 34.05 -0.92 -12.26
C LEU A 968 33.19 0.34 -12.19
N ASN A 969 33.78 1.53 -12.34
CA ASN A 969 33.13 2.80 -12.11
C ASN A 969 32.61 3.38 -13.44
N LEU A 970 31.29 3.38 -13.58
CA LEU A 970 30.50 4.00 -14.64
C LEU A 970 29.92 5.33 -14.14
N ARG A 971 29.36 6.12 -15.06
CA ARG A 971 28.72 7.39 -14.73
C ARG A 971 27.24 7.44 -15.06
N ILE A 972 26.49 8.09 -14.20
CA ILE A 972 25.10 8.51 -14.42
C ILE A 972 25.12 10.03 -14.58
N LEU A 973 24.56 10.51 -15.68
CA LEU A 973 24.38 11.94 -15.96
C LEU A 973 22.99 12.36 -15.50
N GLU A 974 22.86 13.43 -14.71
CA GLU A 974 21.59 14.12 -14.48
C GLU A 974 21.54 15.41 -15.31
N PHE A 975 20.49 15.54 -16.12
CA PHE A 975 20.25 16.64 -17.02
C PHE A 975 18.93 17.34 -16.69
N ASP A 976 18.98 18.67 -16.64
CA ASP A 976 17.80 19.51 -16.47
C ASP A 976 17.26 19.92 -17.85
N PRO A 977 16.10 19.40 -18.28
CA PRO A 977 15.50 19.71 -19.58
C PRO A 977 15.04 21.17 -19.69
N VAL A 978 14.71 21.82 -18.57
CA VAL A 978 14.27 23.22 -18.53
C VAL A 978 15.48 24.15 -18.63
N ALA A 979 16.50 23.91 -17.82
CA ALA A 979 17.73 24.70 -17.84
C ALA A 979 18.68 24.33 -18.99
N LYS A 980 18.39 23.25 -19.72
CA LYS A 980 19.15 22.72 -20.86
C LYS A 980 20.63 22.49 -20.54
N ARG A 981 20.90 21.97 -19.34
CA ARG A 981 22.25 21.73 -18.84
C ARG A 981 22.31 20.54 -17.90
N THR A 982 23.49 19.95 -17.79
CA THR A 982 23.80 18.98 -16.73
C THR A 982 23.71 19.65 -15.35
N THR A 983 23.02 18.99 -14.43
CA THR A 983 22.89 19.40 -13.02
C THR A 983 23.55 18.42 -12.06
N GLY A 984 23.87 17.21 -12.50
CA GLY A 984 24.64 16.27 -11.70
C GLY A 984 25.37 15.20 -12.50
N GLU A 985 26.37 14.61 -11.86
CA GLU A 985 27.07 13.40 -12.29
C GLU A 985 27.24 12.48 -11.07
N PHE A 986 26.97 11.20 -11.23
CA PHE A 986 27.07 10.20 -10.14
C PHE A 986 27.83 8.97 -10.60
N ILE A 987 28.42 8.23 -9.66
CA ILE A 987 29.12 6.97 -9.95
C ILE A 987 28.12 5.82 -9.85
N TYR A 988 28.07 4.99 -10.88
CA TYR A 988 27.48 3.66 -10.84
C TYR A 988 28.61 2.63 -10.77
N ARG A 989 28.58 1.69 -9.83
CA ARG A 989 29.62 0.67 -9.73
C ARG A 989 29.05 -0.69 -10.13
N LEU A 990 29.68 -1.34 -11.11
CA LEU A 990 29.31 -2.69 -11.55
C LEU A 990 29.54 -3.71 -10.42
N ASP A 991 28.70 -4.75 -10.35
CA ASP A 991 28.80 -5.86 -9.39
C ASP A 991 30.17 -6.57 -9.49
N SER A 992 30.65 -6.75 -10.73
CA SER A 992 31.97 -7.27 -11.03
C SER A 992 32.37 -6.92 -12.46
N LEU A 993 33.65 -7.11 -12.81
CA LEU A 993 34.12 -7.00 -14.20
C LEU A 993 33.52 -8.07 -15.12
N ASN A 994 32.85 -9.10 -14.56
CA ASN A 994 32.08 -10.05 -15.36
C ASN A 994 30.80 -9.42 -15.92
N ALA A 995 30.21 -8.46 -15.20
CA ALA A 995 29.18 -7.59 -15.76
C ALA A 995 29.88 -6.54 -16.63
N ASP A 996 29.91 -6.74 -17.95
CA ASP A 996 30.64 -5.85 -18.89
C ASP A 996 29.90 -4.51 -19.12
N LYS A 997 28.57 -4.46 -18.93
CA LYS A 997 27.77 -3.29 -19.28
C LYS A 997 26.39 -3.17 -18.62
N ILE A 998 25.87 -1.95 -18.63
CA ILE A 998 24.45 -1.65 -18.41
C ILE A 998 23.64 -2.03 -19.67
N GLY A 999 22.38 -2.44 -19.49
CA GLY A 999 21.46 -2.76 -20.59
C GLY A 999 20.22 -1.86 -20.71
N ASP A 1000 19.60 -1.46 -19.60
CA ASP A 1000 18.49 -0.50 -19.57
C ASP A 1000 18.29 0.01 -18.13
N ALA A 1001 17.50 1.07 -17.94
CA ALA A 1001 17.18 1.62 -16.64
C ALA A 1001 15.80 2.28 -16.62
N THR A 1002 15.10 2.14 -15.50
CA THR A 1002 13.83 2.85 -15.27
C THR A 1002 13.80 3.46 -13.88
N SER A 1003 13.09 4.58 -13.75
CA SER A 1003 12.94 5.25 -12.46
C SER A 1003 11.97 4.48 -11.57
N LEU A 1004 12.32 4.37 -10.28
CA LEU A 1004 11.41 4.05 -9.19
C LEU A 1004 11.01 5.30 -8.39
N GLY A 1005 11.52 6.47 -8.79
CA GLY A 1005 11.25 7.71 -8.10
C GLY A 1005 12.05 7.87 -6.81
N ASN A 1006 12.02 9.07 -6.22
CA ASN A 1006 12.68 9.39 -4.96
C ASN A 1006 14.18 9.11 -5.05
N GLY A 1007 14.80 9.36 -6.21
CA GLY A 1007 16.22 9.07 -6.41
C GLY A 1007 16.54 7.60 -6.70
N LYS A 1008 15.54 6.70 -6.73
CA LYS A 1008 15.76 5.26 -6.94
C LYS A 1008 15.53 4.85 -8.40
N PHE A 1009 16.30 3.88 -8.85
CA PHE A 1009 16.23 3.33 -10.22
C PHE A 1009 16.40 1.82 -10.21
N LEU A 1010 15.79 1.15 -11.19
CA LEU A 1010 16.18 -0.21 -11.59
C LEU A 1010 17.11 -0.13 -12.78
N VAL A 1011 18.21 -0.88 -12.73
CA VAL A 1011 19.25 -0.90 -13.76
C VAL A 1011 19.56 -2.35 -14.12
N VAL A 1012 19.55 -2.66 -15.41
CA VAL A 1012 19.96 -3.97 -15.92
C VAL A 1012 21.48 -3.99 -16.06
N GLU A 1013 22.15 -4.93 -15.40
CA GLU A 1013 23.56 -5.26 -15.67
C GLU A 1013 23.65 -6.57 -16.44
N ARG A 1014 24.53 -6.60 -17.45
CA ARG A 1014 24.74 -7.77 -18.29
C ARG A 1014 26.18 -8.01 -18.72
N ASP A 1015 26.48 -9.27 -18.94
CA ASP A 1015 27.63 -9.72 -19.74
C ASP A 1015 27.24 -9.93 -21.22
N ASP A 1016 28.21 -10.31 -22.05
CA ASP A 1016 28.01 -10.71 -23.45
C ASP A 1016 27.75 -12.21 -23.66
N ASN A 1017 27.69 -12.99 -22.57
CA ASN A 1017 27.44 -14.42 -22.65
C ASN A 1017 25.95 -14.72 -22.87
N SER A 1018 25.69 -15.90 -23.43
CA SER A 1018 24.36 -16.51 -23.57
C SER A 1018 24.29 -17.86 -22.83
N GLY A 1019 23.08 -18.38 -22.65
CA GLY A 1019 22.85 -19.65 -21.95
C GLY A 1019 22.87 -19.52 -20.42
N SER A 1020 22.91 -20.66 -19.72
CA SER A 1020 22.76 -20.73 -18.26
C SER A 1020 23.90 -20.10 -17.46
N GLY A 1021 25.04 -19.82 -18.09
CA GLY A 1021 26.17 -19.12 -17.47
C GLY A 1021 26.16 -17.60 -17.65
N ALA A 1022 25.16 -17.05 -18.34
CA ALA A 1022 25.08 -15.62 -18.62
C ALA A 1022 24.70 -14.80 -17.38
N PHE A 1023 25.42 -13.72 -17.15
CA PHE A 1023 25.07 -12.71 -16.15
C PHE A 1023 24.09 -11.70 -16.77
N LYS A 1024 22.84 -11.69 -16.27
CA LYS A 1024 21.77 -10.76 -16.65
C LYS A 1024 20.94 -10.45 -15.39
N LYS A 1025 21.31 -9.41 -14.65
CA LYS A 1025 20.67 -9.07 -13.36
C LYS A 1025 20.01 -7.69 -13.42
N VAL A 1026 18.99 -7.49 -12.59
CA VAL A 1026 18.37 -6.18 -12.37
C VAL A 1026 18.75 -5.73 -10.96
N PHE A 1027 19.41 -4.58 -10.86
CA PHE A 1027 19.81 -3.96 -9.61
C PHE A 1027 18.88 -2.79 -9.30
N GLN A 1028 18.54 -2.62 -8.02
CA GLN A 1028 17.98 -1.37 -7.53
C GLN A 1028 19.10 -0.49 -6.98
N ILE A 1029 19.16 0.76 -7.42
CA ILE A 1029 20.08 1.77 -6.91
C ILE A 1029 19.31 2.95 -6.30
N ASP A 1030 19.98 3.72 -5.44
CA ASP A 1030 19.44 4.91 -4.78
C ASP A 1030 20.47 6.05 -4.83
N LEU A 1031 20.09 7.18 -5.42
CA LEU A 1031 20.94 8.37 -5.55
C LEU A 1031 20.72 9.42 -4.45
N THR A 1032 19.77 9.24 -3.53
CA THR A 1032 19.43 10.26 -2.52
C THR A 1032 20.59 10.59 -1.58
N GLY A 1033 21.46 9.62 -1.29
CA GLY A 1033 22.70 9.79 -0.53
C GLY A 1033 23.96 9.87 -1.40
N ALA A 1034 23.83 9.83 -2.72
CA ALA A 1034 24.98 9.82 -3.62
C ALA A 1034 25.62 11.20 -3.73
N THR A 1035 26.96 11.24 -3.78
CA THR A 1035 27.68 12.49 -3.98
C THR A 1035 27.56 12.94 -5.43
N ASN A 1036 27.09 14.17 -5.65
CA ASN A 1036 27.10 14.79 -6.98
C ASN A 1036 28.53 15.23 -7.33
N LEU A 1037 29.14 14.53 -8.28
CA LEU A 1037 30.53 14.74 -8.70
C LEU A 1037 30.77 16.11 -9.32
N SER A 1038 29.73 16.78 -9.84
CA SER A 1038 29.87 18.15 -10.38
C SER A 1038 30.17 19.19 -9.29
N GLN A 1039 29.99 18.84 -8.01
CA GLN A 1039 30.21 19.71 -6.85
C GLN A 1039 31.26 19.14 -5.87
N ALA A 1040 31.83 17.97 -6.17
CA ALA A 1040 32.71 17.25 -5.25
C ALA A 1040 34.17 17.71 -5.32
N ASP A 1041 34.85 17.71 -4.17
CA ASP A 1041 36.30 17.87 -4.11
C ASP A 1041 36.98 16.55 -4.53
N THR A 1042 37.76 16.58 -5.61
CA THR A 1042 38.44 15.41 -6.17
C THR A 1042 39.83 15.18 -5.58
N ALA A 1043 40.24 15.93 -4.55
CA ALA A 1043 41.53 15.74 -3.88
C ALA A 1043 41.74 14.31 -3.37
N GLY A 1044 40.65 13.62 -2.95
CA GLY A 1044 40.65 12.23 -2.50
C GLY A 1044 41.11 11.21 -3.56
N LEU A 1045 40.97 11.54 -4.86
CA LEU A 1045 41.35 10.66 -5.97
C LEU A 1045 42.86 10.55 -6.18
N ARG A 1046 43.68 11.32 -5.44
CA ARG A 1046 45.16 11.29 -5.48
C ARG A 1046 45.74 11.40 -6.91
N GLY A 1047 45.09 12.20 -7.75
CA GLY A 1047 45.49 12.43 -9.15
C GLY A 1047 45.01 11.36 -10.14
N LYS A 1048 44.22 10.37 -9.70
CA LYS A 1048 43.54 9.42 -10.58
C LYS A 1048 42.26 10.02 -11.15
N THR A 1049 41.83 9.50 -12.30
CA THR A 1049 40.47 9.72 -12.81
C THR A 1049 39.48 8.84 -12.05
N ILE A 1050 38.20 9.17 -12.09
CA ILE A 1050 37.12 8.39 -11.44
C ILE A 1050 37.13 6.94 -11.91
N GLU A 1051 37.39 6.71 -13.18
CA GLU A 1051 37.43 5.39 -13.80
C GLU A 1051 38.63 4.55 -13.33
N ASN A 1052 39.70 5.20 -12.86
CA ASN A 1052 40.89 4.53 -12.32
C ASN A 1052 40.93 4.49 -10.79
N ALA A 1053 39.94 5.06 -10.11
CA ALA A 1053 39.89 5.14 -8.65
C ALA A 1053 39.41 3.82 -8.03
N SER A 1054 40.02 3.44 -6.90
CA SER A 1054 39.52 2.32 -6.08
C SER A 1054 38.23 2.72 -5.33
N LEU A 1055 37.62 1.80 -4.57
CA LEU A 1055 36.45 2.16 -3.75
C LEU A 1055 36.80 3.07 -2.57
N SER A 1056 38.04 2.96 -2.06
CA SER A 1056 38.52 3.74 -0.92
C SER A 1056 39.01 5.14 -1.27
N GLU A 1057 39.27 5.38 -2.57
CA GLU A 1057 39.68 6.66 -3.13
C GLU A 1057 38.45 7.36 -3.71
#